data_AF-A0A8H7D2C8-F1
#
_entry.id   AF-A0A8H7D2C8-F1
#
_cell.length_a   1.000
_cell.length_b   1.000
_cell.length_c   1.000
_cell.angle_alpha   90.00
_cell.angle_beta   90.00
_cell.angle_gamma   90.00
#
_symmetry.space_group_name_H-M   'P 1'
#
loop_
_entity.id
_entity.type
_entity.pdbx_description
1 polymer ?
#
loop_
_entity_poly.entity_id
_entity_poly.type
_entity_poly.pdbx_seq_one_letter_code
_entity_poly.pdbx_strand_id
1 'polypeptide(L)'
;MRFNDGFWLLKNGVKGYYGLQATQVKETDGAFELLVATRPIRHRGDTLGGPLLSVKVHSPTEGVIGVKLDHFVHTNPFPATPLFPDDQPIPSSTAKTTETGYSLASGDLTAEITTNPYTITFKSPTRTLTFAGPKYQAIFDVPSRWITTSASNSSCLALDPSSNPTPAPLPDVVRYINSELNISPGELVYGFGEQFGAFVKNGQSIKVWNQDGGTSSEQAYKCVPFYITNRNYGVFINNPGEVEVEVGSEKVSRVGTSIAGNSLEYFIIYGATPLEILERYTRITGRPAVLPQWTFGLWLSTSFLTSYSSSTVSGFLQGMQDRGCPVRVFHIDCFWMKQYEWCSFTFDPEFFPDPKAYLSEIKEKFGVKICVWINPYISQHSPIFAEGLEGGFFIKRKDGTPWQWDLWQPGLAIVDVTNPAACKWYTNKLTALMDLGVDCFKTDFGERIPHASVVYHDGSDPMRMHNAYAVIYNGLVFNLIEKRLGKGEAVVFARSSAAGGQRFPVHWGGDCESTWEAMAEALRGAISLTTSGFAFASHDIGGFEGHPDPQIYQRWVAFGLFSSHSRLHGSSSYRVPWIYGEDAAKSMGKFVEAKHRLMPYLYNLAIQAHSTGHPLQRAMFLEFLDDRTTHTLDRQYMLGQSLLVAPVFVDVEEESEYYVPAGRWTSFFHPERIVQGPAWIKEIVPLDEIPVWVRPGSVIALGPEKTGRPDYDYSKGLDLRVYELAEGQSVETNIPGETGKSTVATIRVEKKNGEIKVNTLTGKCDISSISLFGETIKDATGGTVQSNQIIVERPHSGREMYKPFSEVLLVSPQDLGRKCKISPLEAKAIFNTVCQNNAPQIRSLADVGDDQELVCSTGDNYLDTALGGGLRTRMVWEVFGQSAAGKTQMALQLSLFVQVPVSLGGLSGSACYITIASSLPTSRLLQIVEAHSQLSSETCGLENINTIKCPNIPILIHILSKILPDLIVAKANNPDSKPVRLVVIDALAELFRSDDKTTTSTTYNLAILVLNEVSDVFGRGDEELPGGDLSYKQQSRWFGGADSVPGEGNKEASLGLVWANQVNVRIMFSRTGRRRYLEDSIDSKRRKADGPHSAIPPNLNNEPDDGATLIRRMSIIFSSVGPSCSLDYIVTAAGICVLPDGDVLSPPEGGFLLPTQEEAPQDANHALGMMASQVAPLDVGLLEHDAQSEALNTTGEDEDLEWEKYWNTDTISEDMYNSLE
;
A
#
# COMPACT_ATOMS: atom_id res chain seq x y z
N MET A 1 25.37 34.13 13.75
CA MET A 1 25.83 35.27 14.56
C MET A 1 26.49 36.29 13.66
N ARG A 2 26.00 37.53 13.67
CA ARG A 2 26.65 38.65 12.98
C ARG A 2 27.54 39.42 13.93
N PHE A 3 28.83 39.53 13.62
CA PHE A 3 29.83 40.25 14.42
C PHE A 3 30.15 41.64 13.86
N ASN A 4 29.96 41.82 12.55
CA ASN A 4 30.31 43.03 11.81
C ASN A 4 29.12 44.00 11.74
N ASP A 5 29.45 45.27 11.60
CA ASP A 5 28.54 46.35 11.24
C ASP A 5 28.97 46.88 9.87
N GLY A 6 28.41 46.27 8.83
CA GLY A 6 28.89 46.42 7.45
C GLY A 6 30.31 45.85 7.25
N PHE A 7 31.00 46.35 6.23
CA PHE A 7 32.32 45.83 5.85
C PHE A 7 33.47 46.35 6.73
N TRP A 8 33.32 47.56 7.28
CA TRP A 8 34.44 48.31 7.87
C TRP A 8 34.53 48.20 9.40
N LEU A 9 33.43 47.90 10.07
CA LEU A 9 33.32 47.97 11.52
C LEU A 9 32.91 46.62 12.12
N LEU A 10 33.31 46.41 13.37
CA LEU A 10 32.68 45.43 14.24
C LEU A 10 31.53 46.09 14.97
N LYS A 11 30.51 45.31 15.33
CA LYS A 11 29.44 45.78 16.22
C LYS A 11 30.05 46.34 17.51
N ASN A 12 29.43 47.39 18.04
CA ASN A 12 29.96 48.10 19.20
C ASN A 12 30.25 47.15 20.38
N GLY A 13 31.50 47.13 20.84
CA GLY A 13 32.00 46.32 21.95
C GLY A 13 32.47 44.92 21.57
N VAL A 14 32.20 44.44 20.35
CA VAL A 14 32.75 43.17 19.85
C VAL A 14 34.24 43.32 19.59
N LYS A 15 35.05 42.36 20.05
CA LYS A 15 36.50 42.30 19.79
C LYS A 15 36.83 41.05 18.99
N GLY A 16 37.49 41.21 17.85
CA GLY A 16 37.91 40.10 16.99
C GLY A 16 39.42 39.84 17.06
N TYR A 17 39.78 38.57 17.20
CA TYR A 17 41.15 38.06 17.18
C TYR A 17 41.30 37.08 16.01
N TYR A 18 41.79 37.59 14.89
CA TYR A 18 41.81 36.88 13.60
C TYR A 18 43.07 36.06 13.43
N GLY A 19 42.99 34.81 12.95
CA GLY A 19 44.16 34.04 12.56
C GLY A 19 44.91 34.71 11.40
N LEU A 20 46.20 35.04 11.61
CA LEU A 20 47.02 35.78 10.65
C LEU A 20 48.23 35.00 10.13
N GLN A 21 48.96 34.32 11.03
CA GLN A 21 50.22 33.66 10.70
C GLN A 21 50.36 32.35 11.47
N ALA A 22 50.63 31.24 10.79
CA ALA A 22 51.01 30.00 11.43
C ALA A 22 52.49 30.08 11.87
N THR A 23 52.70 30.09 13.18
CA THR A 23 54.02 30.24 13.80
C THR A 23 54.72 28.90 14.03
N GLN A 24 53.94 27.83 14.14
CA GLN A 24 54.41 26.46 14.23
C GLN A 24 53.49 25.59 13.38
N VAL A 25 54.07 24.59 12.71
CA VAL A 25 53.35 23.54 12.00
C VAL A 25 54.00 22.22 12.36
N LYS A 26 53.20 21.26 12.79
CA LYS A 26 53.62 19.91 13.12
C LYS A 26 52.80 18.93 12.28
N GLU A 27 53.48 18.03 11.59
CA GLU A 27 52.84 16.89 10.95
C GLU A 27 52.72 15.74 11.94
N THR A 28 51.54 15.15 12.08
CA THR A 28 51.29 13.99 12.96
C THR A 28 50.27 13.07 12.28
N ASP A 29 50.63 11.82 12.04
CA ASP A 29 49.75 10.77 11.51
C ASP A 29 48.96 11.18 10.24
N GLY A 30 49.63 11.84 9.29
CA GLY A 30 48.98 12.30 8.06
C GLY A 30 47.99 13.45 8.28
N ALA A 31 48.16 14.23 9.35
CA ALA A 31 47.44 15.47 9.63
C ALA A 31 48.43 16.61 9.96
N PHE A 32 47.97 17.86 9.87
CA PHE A 32 48.74 19.04 10.28
C PHE A 32 48.12 19.69 11.51
N GLU A 33 48.95 19.98 12.50
CA GLU A 33 48.63 20.79 13.66
C GLU A 33 49.38 22.12 13.56
N LEU A 34 48.65 23.23 13.55
CA LEU A 34 49.17 24.57 13.38
C LEU A 34 48.91 25.41 14.63
N LEU A 35 49.92 26.17 15.06
CA LEU A 35 49.77 27.22 16.05
C LEU A 35 49.68 28.57 15.34
N VAL A 36 48.47 29.11 15.25
CA VAL A 36 48.16 30.31 14.47
C VAL A 36 48.05 31.52 15.39
N ALA A 37 48.92 32.51 15.15
CA ALA A 37 48.92 33.77 15.86
C ALA A 37 47.78 34.68 15.39
N THR A 38 47.14 35.36 16.36
CA THR A 38 46.06 36.32 16.09
C THR A 38 46.53 37.75 15.85
N ARG A 39 47.84 37.95 15.74
CA ARG A 39 48.53 39.21 15.45
C ARG A 39 49.78 38.97 14.59
N PRO A 40 50.28 39.98 13.86
CA PRO A 40 51.51 39.84 13.08
C PRO A 40 52.73 39.58 13.98
N ILE A 41 53.63 38.68 13.57
CA ILE A 41 54.88 38.39 14.31
C ILE A 41 56.05 39.10 13.62
N ARG A 42 56.54 40.18 14.23
CA ARG A 42 57.65 41.01 13.72
C ARG A 42 58.94 40.77 14.48
N HIS A 43 58.83 40.50 15.77
CA HIS A 43 59.95 40.15 16.65
C HIS A 43 59.50 39.16 17.73
N ARG A 44 60.45 38.58 18.47
CA ARG A 44 60.16 37.58 19.53
C ARG A 44 59.15 38.07 20.59
N GLY A 45 59.12 39.37 20.91
CA GLY A 45 58.13 39.93 21.84
C GLY A 45 56.68 39.74 21.42
N ASP A 46 56.40 39.59 20.12
CA ASP A 46 55.04 39.38 19.60
C ASP A 46 54.53 37.95 19.83
N THR A 47 55.39 37.06 20.34
CA THR A 47 55.02 35.67 20.68
C THR A 47 54.52 35.53 22.13
N LEU A 48 54.37 36.64 22.87
CA LEU A 48 54.02 36.65 24.30
C LEU A 48 52.67 37.33 24.57
N GLY A 49 51.70 36.60 25.15
CA GLY A 49 50.39 37.12 25.54
C GLY A 49 49.38 37.30 24.40
N GLY A 50 48.09 37.25 24.73
CA GLY A 50 46.97 37.31 23.76
C GLY A 50 46.53 35.94 23.23
N PRO A 51 45.40 35.87 22.50
CA PRO A 51 44.83 34.61 22.00
C PRO A 51 45.66 33.95 20.89
N LEU A 52 45.67 32.62 20.86
CA LEU A 52 46.23 31.80 19.78
C LEU A 52 45.18 30.78 19.33
N LEU A 53 45.16 30.46 18.04
CA LEU A 53 44.35 29.36 17.52
C LEU A 53 45.21 28.13 17.33
N SER A 54 44.81 27.01 17.91
CA SER A 54 45.32 25.69 17.55
C SER A 54 44.45 25.14 16.43
N VAL A 55 45.01 24.92 15.25
CA VAL A 55 44.27 24.44 14.09
C VAL A 55 44.75 23.06 13.69
N LYS A 56 43.86 22.07 13.69
CA LYS A 56 44.13 20.73 13.19
C LYS A 56 43.44 20.53 11.85
N VAL A 57 44.22 20.26 10.80
CA VAL A 57 43.74 19.86 9.48
C VAL A 57 44.00 18.37 9.31
N HIS A 58 42.94 17.57 9.21
CA HIS A 58 43.01 16.11 9.23
C HIS A 58 42.02 15.49 8.24
N SER A 59 42.04 14.18 8.05
CA SER A 59 41.06 13.48 7.22
C SER A 59 40.49 12.29 7.98
N PRO A 60 39.17 12.28 8.30
CA PRO A 60 38.56 11.17 9.01
C PRO A 60 38.21 9.99 8.09
N THR A 61 38.05 10.22 6.79
CA THR A 61 37.78 9.20 5.76
C THR A 61 38.10 9.78 4.38
N GLU A 62 38.21 8.91 3.38
CA GLU A 62 38.37 9.25 1.96
C GLU A 62 37.40 10.36 1.50
N GLY A 63 37.92 11.32 0.74
CA GLY A 63 37.17 12.44 0.16
C GLY A 63 36.73 13.50 1.17
N VAL A 64 37.22 13.42 2.41
CA VAL A 64 36.79 14.29 3.52
C VAL A 64 38.00 14.88 4.23
N ILE A 65 38.02 16.20 4.42
CA ILE A 65 39.03 16.91 5.20
C ILE A 65 38.35 17.66 6.34
N GLY A 66 38.73 17.34 7.58
CA GLY A 66 38.33 18.02 8.79
C GLY A 66 39.25 19.19 9.13
N VAL A 67 38.68 20.29 9.58
CA VAL A 67 39.39 21.41 10.20
C VAL A 67 38.80 21.65 11.58
N LYS A 68 39.62 21.45 12.60
CA LYS A 68 39.29 21.75 13.99
C LYS A 68 40.06 22.98 14.45
N LEU A 69 39.35 23.95 14.99
CA LEU A 69 39.87 25.18 15.57
C LEU A 69 39.64 25.10 17.08
N ASP A 70 40.70 25.27 17.86
CA ASP A 70 40.64 25.35 19.31
C ASP A 70 41.31 26.63 19.80
N HIS A 71 40.69 27.30 20.78
CA HIS A 71 41.32 28.35 21.56
C HIS A 71 41.80 27.79 22.91
N PHE A 72 40.91 27.72 23.89
CA PHE A 72 41.18 27.09 25.18
C PHE A 72 40.72 25.64 25.18
N VAL A 73 41.68 24.72 25.24
CA VAL A 73 41.41 23.29 25.34
C VAL A 73 41.01 22.95 26.78
N HIS A 74 39.87 22.30 26.92
CA HIS A 74 39.34 21.75 28.17
C HIS A 74 38.87 20.32 27.90
N THR A 75 38.32 19.63 28.90
CA THR A 75 37.65 18.34 28.70
C THR A 75 36.56 18.50 27.64
N ASN A 76 36.56 17.64 26.61
CA ASN A 76 35.58 17.73 25.53
C ASN A 76 34.16 17.61 26.10
N PRO A 77 33.26 18.58 25.86
CA PRO A 77 31.89 18.50 26.35
C PRO A 77 31.13 17.40 25.59
N PHE A 78 30.25 16.70 26.30
CA PHE A 78 29.41 15.63 25.76
C PHE A 78 27.91 16.00 25.96
N PRO A 79 26.99 15.42 25.17
CA PRO A 79 27.20 14.41 24.13
C PRO A 79 27.95 14.97 22.91
N ALA A 80 28.59 14.09 22.16
CA ALA A 80 29.14 14.39 20.84
C ALA A 80 28.29 13.68 19.78
N THR A 81 28.29 14.19 18.56
CA THR A 81 27.68 13.47 17.43
C THR A 81 28.47 12.17 17.20
N PRO A 82 27.85 10.99 17.25
CA PRO A 82 28.53 9.74 16.94
C PRO A 82 29.00 9.76 15.48
N LEU A 83 30.31 9.64 15.26
CA LEU A 83 30.89 9.53 13.92
C LEU A 83 31.16 8.07 13.60
N PHE A 84 30.88 7.67 12.36
CA PHE A 84 31.04 6.31 11.82
C PHE A 84 30.28 5.24 12.63
N PRO A 85 28.97 5.43 12.92
CA PRO A 85 28.22 4.46 13.73
C PRO A 85 27.98 3.12 13.01
N ASP A 86 27.95 3.13 11.68
CA ASP A 86 27.59 1.94 10.87
C ASP A 86 28.74 1.46 9.98
N ASP A 87 29.40 2.39 9.27
CA ASP A 87 30.48 2.11 8.33
C ASP A 87 31.83 2.51 8.91
N GLN A 88 32.87 1.69 8.70
CA GLN A 88 34.22 2.06 9.08
C GLN A 88 34.78 3.19 8.19
N PRO A 89 35.58 4.11 8.74
CA PRO A 89 36.27 5.12 7.95
C PRO A 89 37.21 4.47 6.92
N ILE A 90 37.32 5.06 5.74
CA ILE A 90 38.21 4.61 4.68
C ILE A 90 39.49 5.46 4.75
N PRO A 91 40.66 4.92 5.15
CA PRO A 91 41.89 5.70 5.23
C PRO A 91 42.34 6.18 3.84
N SER A 92 42.65 7.47 3.70
CA SER A 92 43.10 8.05 2.42
C SER A 92 43.99 9.29 2.59
N SER A 93 44.44 9.59 3.82
CA SER A 93 45.21 10.80 4.10
C SER A 93 46.63 10.73 3.56
N THR A 94 47.07 11.77 2.86
CA THR A 94 48.46 11.97 2.47
C THR A 94 48.86 13.42 2.75
N ALA A 95 49.76 13.60 3.73
CA ALA A 95 50.33 14.90 4.09
C ALA A 95 51.68 15.10 3.37
N LYS A 96 51.92 16.31 2.85
CA LYS A 96 53.19 16.69 2.19
C LYS A 96 53.53 18.15 2.48
N THR A 97 54.81 18.44 2.66
CA THR A 97 55.35 19.82 2.60
C THR A 97 55.55 20.22 1.14
N THR A 98 55.14 21.43 0.78
CA THR A 98 55.34 22.02 -0.56
C THR A 98 56.32 23.19 -0.49
N GLU A 99 56.77 23.71 -1.64
CA GLU A 99 57.69 24.87 -1.67
C GLU A 99 57.11 26.11 -0.99
N THR A 100 55.79 26.25 -0.98
CA THR A 100 55.07 27.44 -0.51
C THR A 100 54.24 27.20 0.75
N GLY A 101 54.22 25.99 1.31
CA GLY A 101 53.41 25.65 2.48
C GLY A 101 53.26 24.15 2.72
N TYR A 102 52.02 23.70 2.95
CA TYR A 102 51.68 22.32 3.27
C TYR A 102 50.45 21.89 2.47
N SER A 103 50.32 20.59 2.21
CA SER A 103 49.21 20.02 1.48
C SER A 103 48.75 18.72 2.14
N LEU A 104 47.45 18.62 2.41
CA LEU A 104 46.79 17.39 2.84
C LEU A 104 45.82 16.94 1.76
N ALA A 105 46.01 15.74 1.22
CA ALA A 105 45.07 15.12 0.29
C ALA A 105 44.30 13.98 0.98
N SER A 106 43.03 13.81 0.61
CA SER A 106 42.18 12.66 0.95
C SER A 106 41.28 12.33 -0.24
N GLY A 107 41.54 11.21 -0.90
CA GLY A 107 40.97 10.95 -2.23
C GLY A 107 41.27 12.11 -3.18
N ASP A 108 40.23 12.61 -3.85
CA ASP A 108 40.32 13.72 -4.80
C ASP A 108 40.22 15.11 -4.14
N LEU A 109 40.03 15.19 -2.82
CA LEU A 109 39.99 16.44 -2.07
C LEU A 109 41.39 16.79 -1.54
N THR A 110 41.84 18.01 -1.82
CA THR A 110 43.11 18.54 -1.29
C THR A 110 42.89 19.83 -0.51
N ALA A 111 43.50 19.94 0.66
CA ALA A 111 43.65 21.19 1.41
C ALA A 111 45.09 21.70 1.28
N GLU A 112 45.26 22.88 0.70
CA GLU A 112 46.54 23.60 0.65
C GLU A 112 46.60 24.66 1.74
N ILE A 113 47.65 24.61 2.55
CA ILE A 113 47.83 25.46 3.72
C ILE A 113 49.05 26.35 3.50
N THR A 114 48.85 27.66 3.62
CA THR A 114 49.95 28.63 3.66
C THR A 114 50.12 29.16 5.08
N THR A 115 51.33 29.59 5.44
CA THR A 115 51.66 29.99 6.82
C THR A 115 51.71 31.49 7.05
N ASN A 116 52.07 32.28 6.04
CA ASN A 116 52.11 33.74 6.12
C ASN A 116 51.84 34.40 4.75
N PRO A 117 50.62 34.92 4.51
CA PRO A 117 49.47 34.86 5.43
C PRO A 117 49.02 33.41 5.67
N TYR A 118 48.37 33.15 6.82
CA TYR A 118 47.75 31.87 7.08
C TYR A 118 46.44 31.72 6.28
N THR A 119 46.33 30.66 5.48
CA THR A 119 45.12 30.32 4.71
C THR A 119 44.96 28.81 4.58
N ILE A 120 43.73 28.34 4.34
CA ILE A 120 43.44 26.97 3.90
C ILE A 120 42.60 27.03 2.62
N THR A 121 43.06 26.43 1.53
CA THR A 121 42.35 26.37 0.25
C THR A 121 41.97 24.94 -0.06
N PHE A 122 40.68 24.69 -0.30
CA PHE A 122 40.17 23.36 -0.63
C PHE A 122 39.98 23.22 -2.15
N LYS A 123 40.55 22.17 -2.72
CA LYS A 123 40.56 21.91 -4.16
C LYS A 123 40.06 20.51 -4.46
N SER A 124 39.28 20.43 -5.54
CA SER A 124 39.07 19.21 -6.30
C SER A 124 40.20 19.04 -7.33
N PRO A 125 40.27 17.94 -8.09
CA PRO A 125 41.28 17.76 -9.12
C PRO A 125 41.22 18.83 -10.23
N THR A 126 40.06 19.45 -10.43
CA THR A 126 39.81 20.36 -11.55
C THR A 126 39.72 21.84 -11.16
N ARG A 127 39.41 22.15 -9.90
CA ARG A 127 39.19 23.53 -9.45
C ARG A 127 39.31 23.71 -7.94
N THR A 128 39.55 24.96 -7.52
CA THR A 128 39.25 25.41 -6.15
C THR A 128 37.75 25.34 -5.88
N LEU A 129 37.39 24.69 -4.78
CA LEU A 129 36.03 24.52 -4.31
C LEU A 129 35.62 25.71 -3.44
N THR A 130 36.36 25.92 -2.35
CA THR A 130 36.22 27.02 -1.40
C THR A 130 37.54 27.24 -0.64
N PHE A 131 37.63 28.27 0.18
CA PHE A 131 38.81 28.54 1.01
C PHE A 131 38.45 29.34 2.27
N ALA A 132 39.24 29.12 3.32
CA ALA A 132 39.38 30.00 4.47
C ALA A 132 40.58 30.93 4.23
N GLY A 133 40.31 32.18 3.87
CA GLY A 133 41.33 33.18 3.57
C GLY A 133 41.91 33.87 4.80
N PRO A 134 42.78 34.89 4.60
CA PRO A 134 43.31 35.66 5.71
C PRO A 134 42.18 36.31 6.51
N LYS A 135 42.21 36.16 7.85
CA LYS A 135 41.16 36.63 8.77
C LYS A 135 39.80 35.94 8.66
N TYR A 136 39.69 34.77 8.02
CA TYR A 136 38.42 34.04 7.92
C TYR A 136 38.15 33.18 9.18
N GLN A 137 39.20 32.81 9.90
CA GLN A 137 39.12 32.09 11.16
C GLN A 137 39.48 33.02 12.31
N ALA A 138 38.64 33.07 13.34
CA ALA A 138 38.78 34.06 14.41
C ALA A 138 38.15 33.60 15.73
N ILE A 139 38.59 34.26 16.79
CA ILE A 139 37.92 34.28 18.10
C ILE A 139 37.25 35.64 18.24
N PHE A 140 36.02 35.67 18.70
CA PHE A 140 35.30 36.91 19.00
C PHE A 140 34.90 36.94 20.48
N ASP A 141 35.18 38.05 21.13
CA ASP A 141 34.60 38.39 22.43
C ASP A 141 33.39 39.30 22.16
N VAL A 142 32.20 38.80 22.47
CA VAL A 142 30.91 39.40 22.13
C VAL A 142 30.18 39.86 23.39
N PRO A 143 29.85 41.15 23.53
CA PRO A 143 29.02 41.63 24.63
C PRO A 143 27.65 40.93 24.68
N SER A 144 27.16 40.63 25.89
CA SER A 144 25.90 39.89 26.10
C SER A 144 24.68 40.49 25.37
N ARG A 145 24.61 41.81 25.24
CA ARG A 145 23.52 42.49 24.52
C ARG A 145 23.36 42.04 23.06
N TRP A 146 24.38 41.44 22.45
CA TRP A 146 24.33 40.98 21.06
C TRP A 146 23.95 39.51 20.93
N ILE A 147 24.00 38.72 22.01
CA ILE A 147 23.65 37.29 21.97
C ILE A 147 22.19 37.03 22.36
N THR A 148 21.45 38.06 22.80
CA THR A 148 20.03 37.94 23.17
C THR A 148 19.15 37.50 22.01
N THR A 149 19.66 37.55 20.77
CA THR A 149 18.97 37.11 19.55
C THR A 149 19.38 35.70 19.09
N SER A 150 20.30 35.02 19.78
CA SER A 150 20.59 33.61 19.50
C SER A 150 19.35 32.76 19.80
N ALA A 151 19.17 31.63 19.12
CA ALA A 151 17.99 30.79 19.30
C ALA A 151 17.86 30.31 20.75
N SER A 152 18.97 29.93 21.38
CA SER A 152 18.98 29.51 22.79
C SER A 152 18.50 30.64 23.73
N ASN A 153 19.12 31.82 23.65
CA ASN A 153 18.84 32.94 24.56
C ASN A 153 17.49 33.62 24.29
N SER A 154 16.98 33.58 23.06
CA SER A 154 15.65 34.13 22.73
C SER A 154 14.52 33.10 22.91
N SER A 155 14.83 31.84 23.23
CA SER A 155 13.82 30.80 23.38
C SER A 155 12.96 30.99 24.63
N CYS A 156 11.73 30.47 24.58
CA CYS A 156 10.87 30.38 25.76
C CYS A 156 11.53 29.59 26.91
N LEU A 157 12.38 28.61 26.59
CA LEU A 157 13.08 27.81 27.61
C LEU A 157 14.03 28.65 28.47
N ALA A 158 14.60 29.72 27.91
CA ALA A 158 15.51 30.62 28.62
C ALA A 158 14.76 31.78 29.30
N LEU A 159 13.73 32.33 28.66
CA LEU A 159 13.09 33.59 29.04
C LEU A 159 11.81 33.42 29.86
N ASP A 160 11.08 32.31 29.72
CA ASP A 160 9.84 32.09 30.45
C ASP A 160 10.14 31.74 31.93
N PRO A 161 9.62 32.50 32.91
CA PRO A 161 9.82 32.23 34.33
C PRO A 161 9.31 30.85 34.79
N SER A 162 8.33 30.25 34.09
CA SER A 162 7.86 28.89 34.41
C SER A 162 8.91 27.83 34.05
N SER A 163 9.64 28.02 32.95
CA SER A 163 10.75 27.15 32.52
C SER A 163 12.02 27.40 33.34
N ASN A 164 12.41 28.68 33.47
CA ASN A 164 13.65 29.12 34.08
C ASN A 164 13.36 30.17 35.18
N PRO A 165 12.89 29.75 36.36
CA PRO A 165 12.40 30.66 37.40
C PRO A 165 13.49 31.52 38.04
N THR A 166 14.75 31.06 37.98
CA THR A 166 15.90 31.76 38.51
C THR A 166 16.94 31.92 37.39
N PRO A 167 16.68 32.79 36.40
CA PRO A 167 17.59 32.96 35.27
C PRO A 167 18.91 33.55 35.79
N ALA A 168 20.02 32.87 35.49
CA ALA A 168 21.33 33.45 35.75
C ALA A 168 21.54 34.68 34.85
N PRO A 169 22.20 35.75 35.34
CA PRO A 169 22.55 36.87 34.47
C PRO A 169 23.47 36.37 33.35
N LEU A 170 23.23 36.85 32.14
CA LEU A 170 24.15 36.60 31.03
C LEU A 170 25.54 37.16 31.38
N PRO A 171 26.63 36.45 31.07
CA PRO A 171 27.98 36.96 31.31
C PRO A 171 28.21 38.21 30.46
N ASP A 172 28.95 39.21 30.97
CA ASP A 172 29.19 40.48 30.27
C ASP A 172 29.71 40.30 28.84
N VAL A 173 30.52 39.27 28.63
CA VAL A 173 31.13 38.90 27.35
C VAL A 173 31.04 37.38 27.17
N VAL A 174 30.55 36.94 26.01
CA VAL A 174 30.61 35.55 25.55
C VAL A 174 31.63 35.41 24.45
N ARG A 175 32.46 34.38 24.55
CA ARG A 175 33.46 34.05 23.54
C ARG A 175 32.85 33.15 22.47
N TYR A 176 33.08 33.52 21.21
CA TYR A 176 32.74 32.76 20.03
C TYR A 176 34.01 32.33 19.30
N ILE A 177 33.94 31.15 18.70
CA ILE A 177 34.88 30.72 17.68
C ILE A 177 34.16 30.71 16.33
N ASN A 178 34.84 31.20 15.29
CA ASN A 178 34.25 31.40 13.98
C ASN A 178 35.18 30.90 12.87
N SER A 179 34.59 30.27 11.86
CA SER A 179 35.24 29.96 10.59
C SER A 179 34.35 30.40 9.43
N GLU A 180 34.93 31.14 8.49
CA GLU A 180 34.27 31.52 7.24
C GLU A 180 34.85 30.72 6.07
N LEU A 181 33.98 30.33 5.15
CA LEU A 181 34.34 29.73 3.86
C LEU A 181 33.83 30.61 2.73
N ASN A 182 34.64 30.82 1.69
CA ASN A 182 34.25 31.62 0.54
C ASN A 182 33.08 30.98 -0.24
N ILE A 183 32.18 31.83 -0.74
CA ILE A 183 31.18 31.54 -1.77
C ILE A 183 31.67 32.16 -3.08
N SER A 184 31.83 31.34 -4.12
CA SER A 184 32.19 31.78 -5.47
C SER A 184 30.99 32.37 -6.23
N PRO A 185 31.19 33.16 -7.30
CA PRO A 185 30.08 33.62 -8.14
C PRO A 185 29.25 32.44 -8.68
N GLY A 186 27.92 32.54 -8.53
CA GLY A 186 26.97 31.51 -8.94
C GLY A 186 26.90 30.28 -8.03
N GLU A 187 27.63 30.29 -6.91
CA GLU A 187 27.55 29.21 -5.92
C GLU A 187 26.32 29.36 -5.02
N LEU A 188 25.58 28.26 -4.91
CA LEU A 188 24.34 28.17 -4.15
C LEU A 188 24.48 27.11 -3.05
N VAL A 189 23.85 27.37 -1.90
CA VAL A 189 23.92 26.56 -0.68
C VAL A 189 22.54 26.00 -0.33
N TYR A 190 22.51 24.72 0.08
CA TYR A 190 21.29 23.96 0.39
C TYR A 190 21.48 23.11 1.65
N GLY A 191 20.38 22.67 2.27
CA GLY A 191 20.38 21.77 3.42
C GLY A 191 19.99 22.46 4.72
N PHE A 192 20.75 22.19 5.79
CA PHE A 192 20.50 22.56 7.19
C PHE A 192 19.34 21.84 7.88
N GLY A 193 18.96 20.67 7.37
CA GLY A 193 17.83 19.89 7.84
C GLY A 193 16.51 20.30 7.18
N GLU A 194 15.41 20.13 7.89
CA GLU A 194 14.06 20.42 7.38
C GLU A 194 13.73 21.91 7.52
N GLN A 195 13.98 22.68 6.47
CA GLN A 195 13.82 24.13 6.46
C GLN A 195 12.68 24.51 5.50
N PHE A 196 11.72 25.31 5.97
CA PHE A 196 10.49 25.61 5.23
C PHE A 196 10.50 26.90 4.40
N GLY A 197 11.41 27.81 4.73
CA GLY A 197 11.68 29.02 3.93
C GLY A 197 12.27 28.71 2.55
N ALA A 198 12.76 29.73 1.85
CA ALA A 198 13.34 29.55 0.51
C ALA A 198 14.39 28.42 0.47
N PHE A 199 14.34 27.59 -0.57
CA PHE A 199 15.15 26.38 -0.67
C PHE A 199 16.65 26.69 -0.73
N VAL A 200 17.04 27.68 -1.54
CA VAL A 200 18.40 28.22 -1.61
C VAL A 200 18.67 29.09 -0.38
N LYS A 201 19.74 28.78 0.35
CA LYS A 201 20.05 29.39 1.66
C LYS A 201 20.84 30.69 1.57
N ASN A 202 21.35 31.05 0.39
CA ASN A 202 22.04 32.32 0.17
C ASN A 202 21.17 33.51 0.60
N GLY A 203 21.71 34.38 1.45
CA GLY A 203 21.01 35.52 2.06
C GLY A 203 20.39 35.23 3.43
N GLN A 204 20.34 33.98 3.87
CA GLN A 204 19.67 33.57 5.10
C GLN A 204 20.64 33.45 6.30
N SER A 205 20.16 33.81 7.49
CA SER A 205 20.80 33.47 8.77
C SER A 205 20.13 32.22 9.31
N ILE A 206 20.88 31.13 9.43
CA ILE A 206 20.39 29.83 9.85
C ILE A 206 20.82 29.57 11.29
N LYS A 207 19.86 29.20 12.13
CA LYS A 207 20.10 28.79 13.52
C LYS A 207 19.85 27.29 13.62
N VAL A 208 20.90 26.51 13.88
CA VAL A 208 20.77 25.06 14.10
C VAL A 208 20.37 24.83 15.54
N TRP A 209 19.06 24.83 15.78
CA TRP A 209 18.43 24.70 17.09
C TRP A 209 17.01 24.15 16.91
N ASN A 210 16.70 23.00 17.49
CA ASN A 210 15.40 22.36 17.31
C ASN A 210 14.32 23.17 18.03
N GLN A 211 13.25 23.50 17.31
CA GLN A 211 12.15 24.28 17.85
C GLN A 211 10.83 23.73 17.33
N ASP A 212 9.81 23.84 18.19
CA ASP A 212 8.42 23.55 17.83
C ASP A 212 7.74 24.88 17.48
N GLY A 213 7.72 25.18 16.18
CA GLY A 213 7.33 26.47 15.60
C GLY A 213 6.47 26.38 14.34
N GLY A 214 5.79 25.25 14.11
CA GLY A 214 5.01 25.03 12.89
C GLY A 214 5.90 24.77 11.67
N THR A 215 5.29 24.73 10.49
CA THR A 215 6.01 24.65 9.20
C THR A 215 6.08 25.98 8.46
N SER A 216 5.56 27.07 9.04
CA SER A 216 5.39 28.38 8.38
C SER A 216 6.34 29.46 8.91
N SER A 217 7.46 29.08 9.54
CA SER A 217 8.47 30.01 10.09
C SER A 217 9.91 29.61 9.73
N GLU A 218 10.88 30.41 10.18
CA GLU A 218 12.30 30.08 10.07
C GLU A 218 12.78 29.01 11.07
N GLN A 219 11.91 28.64 12.02
CA GLN A 219 12.17 27.58 12.98
C GLN A 219 12.02 26.20 12.32
N ALA A 220 12.66 25.19 12.91
CA ALA A 220 12.60 23.84 12.39
C ALA A 220 12.67 22.79 13.50
N TYR A 221 11.90 21.72 13.36
CA TYR A 221 11.91 20.58 14.26
C TYR A 221 13.19 19.74 14.15
N LYS A 222 13.81 19.76 12.96
CA LYS A 222 14.90 18.86 12.54
C LYS A 222 16.07 19.67 11.98
N CYS A 223 16.83 20.31 12.88
CA CYS A 223 18.00 21.08 12.49
C CYS A 223 19.22 20.17 12.31
N VAL A 224 19.88 20.25 11.15
CA VAL A 224 21.08 19.46 10.84
C VAL A 224 22.22 20.43 10.49
N PRO A 225 23.35 20.42 11.19
CA PRO A 225 24.48 21.32 10.88
C PRO A 225 25.28 20.83 9.66
N PHE A 226 24.61 20.56 8.54
CA PHE A 226 25.19 20.11 7.28
C PHE A 226 24.57 20.85 6.10
N TYR A 227 25.40 21.29 5.17
CA TYR A 227 24.97 21.88 3.91
C TYR A 227 25.75 21.33 2.72
N ILE A 228 25.16 21.43 1.53
CA ILE A 228 25.76 21.07 0.24
C ILE A 228 25.71 22.26 -0.70
N THR A 229 26.62 22.31 -1.68
CA THR A 229 26.66 23.36 -2.68
C THR A 229 26.56 22.82 -4.09
N ASN A 230 26.12 23.66 -5.03
CA ASN A 230 26.19 23.37 -6.46
C ASN A 230 27.64 23.40 -7.02
N ARG A 231 28.65 23.50 -6.14
CA ARG A 231 30.07 23.38 -6.50
C ARG A 231 30.67 22.03 -6.16
N ASN A 232 29.85 21.00 -5.90
CA ASN A 232 30.30 19.64 -5.63
C ASN A 232 31.12 19.52 -4.34
N TYR A 233 30.71 20.25 -3.30
CA TYR A 233 31.16 19.93 -1.93
C TYR A 233 30.05 20.21 -0.92
N GLY A 234 30.11 19.51 0.21
CA GLY A 234 29.31 19.78 1.39
C GLY A 234 30.18 20.08 2.60
N VAL A 235 29.56 20.61 3.65
CA VAL A 235 30.22 20.92 4.91
C VAL A 235 29.37 20.44 6.06
N PHE A 236 29.92 19.54 6.87
CA PHE A 236 29.31 19.09 8.12
C PHE A 236 30.02 19.75 9.30
N ILE A 237 29.29 20.52 10.10
CA ILE A 237 29.80 21.18 11.30
C ILE A 237 29.55 20.25 12.49
N ASN A 238 30.61 19.76 13.11
CA ASN A 238 30.57 18.72 14.15
C ASN A 238 30.25 19.31 15.53
N ASN A 239 29.04 19.86 15.68
CA ASN A 239 28.55 20.37 16.95
C ASN A 239 27.07 20.01 17.14
N PRO A 240 26.71 19.21 18.16
CA PRO A 240 25.32 18.87 18.46
C PRO A 240 24.56 20.00 19.17
N GLY A 241 25.24 21.00 19.73
CA GLY A 241 24.57 22.16 20.33
C GLY A 241 24.18 23.22 19.30
N GLU A 242 23.93 24.43 19.78
CA GLU A 242 23.62 25.57 18.91
C GLU A 242 24.77 25.87 17.95
N VAL A 243 24.44 26.00 16.66
CA VAL A 243 25.34 26.49 15.62
C VAL A 243 24.66 27.63 14.90
N GLU A 244 25.33 28.77 14.79
CA GLU A 244 24.81 29.91 14.05
C GLU A 244 25.56 30.07 12.73
N VAL A 245 24.83 30.08 11.62
CA VAL A 245 25.40 30.11 10.28
C VAL A 245 24.86 31.31 9.49
N GLU A 246 25.75 32.19 9.04
CA GLU A 246 25.41 33.29 8.14
C GLU A 246 25.76 32.89 6.70
N VAL A 247 24.76 32.54 5.89
CA VAL A 247 24.95 32.06 4.51
C VAL A 247 24.83 33.25 3.56
N GLY A 248 25.92 34.00 3.36
CA GLY A 248 25.87 35.23 2.55
C GLY A 248 25.01 36.34 3.16
N SER A 249 24.58 36.21 4.42
CA SER A 249 23.67 37.14 5.11
C SER A 249 24.40 38.22 5.92
N GLU A 250 25.67 38.00 6.27
CA GLU A 250 26.55 39.01 6.88
C GLU A 250 27.59 39.51 5.86
N LYS A 251 28.37 38.57 5.32
CA LYS A 251 29.30 38.80 4.21
C LYS A 251 28.80 38.01 3.02
N VAL A 252 28.31 38.71 2.00
CA VAL A 252 27.59 38.12 0.86
C VAL A 252 28.34 37.04 0.07
N SER A 253 29.67 37.00 0.17
CA SER A 253 30.54 36.02 -0.49
C SER A 253 31.14 35.00 0.47
N ARG A 254 30.49 34.74 1.62
CA ARG A 254 30.96 33.79 2.64
C ARG A 254 29.82 33.05 3.33
N VAL A 255 30.09 31.79 3.70
CA VAL A 255 29.35 31.08 4.74
C VAL A 255 30.14 31.22 6.05
N GLY A 256 29.61 31.98 7.01
CA GLY A 256 30.21 32.14 8.32
C GLY A 256 29.59 31.20 9.34
N THR A 257 30.38 30.33 9.96
CA THR A 257 29.93 29.40 11.01
C THR A 257 30.48 29.82 12.35
N SER A 258 29.59 29.99 13.33
CA SER A 258 29.92 30.47 14.67
C SER A 258 29.38 29.55 15.75
N ILE A 259 30.19 29.31 16.78
CA ILE A 259 29.79 28.57 17.98
C ILE A 259 30.18 29.41 19.21
N ALA A 260 29.24 29.61 20.12
CA ALA A 260 29.53 30.16 21.45
C ALA A 260 30.33 29.13 22.24
N GLY A 261 31.64 29.35 22.38
CA GLY A 261 32.56 28.36 22.94
C GLY A 261 34.01 28.56 22.52
N ASN A 262 34.82 27.52 22.75
CA ASN A 262 36.27 27.54 22.50
C ASN A 262 36.73 26.57 21.40
N SER A 263 35.82 25.80 20.80
CA SER A 263 36.15 24.78 19.80
C SER A 263 35.11 24.75 18.68
N LEU A 264 35.57 24.62 17.44
CA LEU A 264 34.74 24.43 16.26
C LEU A 264 35.42 23.46 15.32
N GLU A 265 34.71 22.42 14.90
CA GLU A 265 35.18 21.47 13.92
C GLU A 265 34.18 21.40 12.77
N TYR A 266 34.68 21.42 11.53
CA TYR A 266 33.89 21.14 10.35
C TYR A 266 34.63 20.21 9.40
N PHE A 267 33.88 19.48 8.59
CA PHE A 267 34.37 18.58 7.57
C PHE A 267 33.97 19.09 6.20
N ILE A 268 34.94 19.38 5.33
CA ILE A 268 34.70 19.53 3.89
C ILE A 268 34.56 18.15 3.28
N ILE A 269 33.44 17.91 2.62
CA ILE A 269 33.09 16.62 2.01
C ILE A 269 32.99 16.85 0.50
N TYR A 270 33.88 16.23 -0.26
CA TYR A 270 33.90 16.34 -1.72
C TYR A 270 33.23 15.13 -2.37
N GLY A 271 32.63 15.33 -3.54
CA GLY A 271 32.23 14.27 -4.44
C GLY A 271 32.22 14.78 -5.88
N ALA A 272 32.39 13.89 -6.85
CA ALA A 272 32.26 14.27 -8.26
C ALA A 272 30.81 14.66 -8.61
N THR A 273 29.85 14.18 -7.81
CA THR A 273 28.43 14.50 -7.91
C THR A 273 27.86 14.89 -6.54
N PRO A 274 26.70 15.58 -6.49
CA PRO A 274 26.04 15.88 -5.22
C PRO A 274 25.66 14.63 -4.41
N LEU A 275 25.30 13.55 -5.09
CA LEU A 275 24.93 12.28 -4.44
C LEU A 275 26.11 11.63 -3.71
N GLU A 276 27.31 11.68 -4.27
CA GLU A 276 28.52 11.19 -3.58
C GLU A 276 28.84 11.96 -2.29
N ILE A 277 28.47 13.24 -2.22
CA ILE A 277 28.63 14.05 -1.00
C ILE A 277 27.69 13.51 0.09
N LEU A 278 26.44 13.21 -0.26
CA LEU A 278 25.49 12.59 0.66
C LEU A 278 25.95 11.18 1.07
N GLU A 279 26.55 10.42 0.16
CA GLU A 279 27.12 9.12 0.49
C GLU A 279 28.22 9.24 1.55
N ARG A 280 29.17 10.15 1.37
CA ARG A 280 30.25 10.36 2.34
C ARG A 280 29.72 10.96 3.65
N TYR A 281 28.74 11.87 3.60
CA TYR A 281 28.10 12.43 4.79
C TYR A 281 27.38 11.37 5.63
N THR A 282 26.60 10.50 4.99
CA THR A 282 25.88 9.42 5.68
C THR A 282 26.81 8.29 6.11
N ARG A 283 27.98 8.09 5.47
CA ARG A 283 29.04 7.24 6.03
C ARG A 283 29.55 7.77 7.38
N ILE A 284 29.75 9.08 7.48
CA ILE A 284 30.21 9.74 8.72
C ILE A 284 29.12 9.72 9.80
N THR A 285 27.87 10.02 9.45
CA THR A 285 26.82 10.28 10.46
C THR A 285 25.85 9.11 10.66
N GLY A 286 25.90 8.10 9.79
CA GLY A 286 25.08 6.91 9.82
C GLY A 286 24.18 6.75 8.61
N ARG A 287 23.91 5.49 8.25
CA ARG A 287 23.08 5.14 7.11
C ARG A 287 21.60 5.12 7.50
N PRO A 288 20.70 5.61 6.63
CA PRO A 288 19.26 5.43 6.83
C PRO A 288 18.91 3.95 6.97
N ALA A 289 18.11 3.55 7.96
CA ALA A 289 17.72 2.15 8.11
C ALA A 289 16.84 1.66 6.95
N VAL A 290 16.90 0.36 6.64
CA VAL A 290 15.88 -0.26 5.79
C VAL A 290 14.63 -0.48 6.62
N LEU A 291 13.49 -0.09 6.05
CA LEU A 291 12.19 -0.18 6.68
C LEU A 291 11.41 -1.40 6.17
N PRO A 292 10.46 -1.94 6.94
CA PRO A 292 9.53 -2.93 6.43
C PRO A 292 8.71 -2.38 5.25
N GLN A 293 8.41 -3.21 4.26
CA GLN A 293 7.66 -2.83 3.06
C GLN A 293 6.28 -2.20 3.35
N TRP A 294 5.61 -2.68 4.40
CA TRP A 294 4.27 -2.20 4.78
C TRP A 294 4.26 -0.71 5.14
N THR A 295 5.40 -0.11 5.51
CA THR A 295 5.47 1.30 5.91
C THR A 295 5.19 2.25 4.75
N PHE A 296 5.41 1.83 3.51
CA PHE A 296 5.22 2.65 2.32
C PHE A 296 3.76 2.77 1.90
N GLY A 297 2.85 1.99 2.51
CA GLY A 297 1.42 2.07 2.23
C GLY A 297 0.79 3.37 2.74
N LEU A 298 -0.52 3.49 2.57
CA LEU A 298 -1.27 4.62 3.09
C LEU A 298 -1.45 4.51 4.62
N TRP A 299 -1.09 5.56 5.33
CA TRP A 299 -1.35 5.73 6.76
C TRP A 299 -2.60 6.59 6.93
N LEU A 300 -3.52 6.15 7.78
CA LEU A 300 -4.69 6.93 8.20
C LEU A 300 -4.65 7.12 9.71
N SER A 301 -4.98 8.31 10.18
CA SER A 301 -5.09 8.58 11.61
C SER A 301 -6.52 8.84 12.07
N THR A 302 -6.69 8.81 13.38
CA THR A 302 -7.87 9.36 14.05
C THR A 302 -8.00 10.87 13.93
N SER A 303 -7.02 11.61 13.39
CA SER A 303 -6.80 13.05 13.65
C SER A 303 -6.52 13.35 15.13
N PHE A 304 -6.28 14.62 15.47
CA PHE A 304 -5.84 15.04 16.81
C PHE A 304 -7.01 15.34 17.77
N LEU A 305 -7.80 16.39 17.53
CA LEU A 305 -8.84 16.91 18.44
C LEU A 305 -10.24 16.33 18.19
N THR A 306 -10.37 15.39 17.27
CA THR A 306 -11.63 14.73 16.92
C THR A 306 -12.05 13.71 17.99
N SER A 307 -13.34 13.42 18.08
CA SER A 307 -13.86 12.36 18.97
C SER A 307 -13.88 11.02 18.26
N TYR A 308 -13.09 10.04 18.72
CA TYR A 308 -13.02 8.72 18.11
C TYR A 308 -13.23 7.60 19.13
N SER A 309 -13.80 6.50 18.65
CA SER A 309 -13.98 5.25 19.38
C SER A 309 -13.62 4.07 18.47
N SER A 310 -13.66 2.86 19.03
CA SER A 310 -13.49 1.62 18.27
C SER A 310 -14.43 1.49 17.06
N SER A 311 -15.65 2.03 17.14
CA SER A 311 -16.62 2.03 16.04
C SER A 311 -16.24 3.03 14.94
N THR A 312 -15.82 4.24 15.30
CA THR A 312 -15.35 5.28 14.35
C THR A 312 -14.18 4.76 13.51
N VAL A 313 -13.17 4.20 14.16
CA VAL A 313 -11.97 3.66 13.50
C VAL A 313 -12.33 2.51 12.55
N SER A 314 -13.17 1.58 12.98
CA SER A 314 -13.60 0.45 12.15
C SER A 314 -14.42 0.91 10.94
N GLY A 315 -15.26 1.93 11.14
CA GLY A 315 -16.03 2.58 10.06
C GLY A 315 -15.13 3.25 9.03
N PHE A 316 -14.06 3.92 9.45
CA PHE A 316 -13.08 4.51 8.52
C PHE A 316 -12.35 3.45 7.71
N LEU A 317 -11.85 2.39 8.35
CA LEU A 317 -11.16 1.32 7.64
C LEU A 317 -12.05 0.63 6.61
N GLN A 318 -13.31 0.36 6.97
CA GLN A 318 -14.30 -0.18 6.03
C GLN A 318 -14.57 0.80 4.88
N GLY A 319 -14.87 2.06 5.18
CA GLY A 319 -15.18 3.07 4.17
C GLY A 319 -14.02 3.35 3.19
N MET A 320 -12.78 3.21 3.66
CA MET A 320 -11.57 3.28 2.84
C MET A 320 -11.43 2.06 1.93
N GLN A 321 -11.68 0.85 2.43
CA GLN A 321 -11.68 -0.37 1.60
C GLN A 321 -12.77 -0.34 0.53
N ASP A 322 -13.99 0.03 0.90
CA ASP A 322 -15.15 0.10 -0.01
C ASP A 322 -14.92 1.05 -1.20
N ARG A 323 -14.04 2.04 -1.02
CA ARG A 323 -13.68 3.04 -2.03
C ARG A 323 -12.36 2.78 -2.76
N GLY A 324 -11.72 1.64 -2.51
CA GLY A 324 -10.46 1.28 -3.17
C GLY A 324 -9.25 2.08 -2.66
N CYS A 325 -9.30 2.59 -1.43
CA CYS A 325 -8.22 3.31 -0.76
C CYS A 325 -7.65 2.48 0.42
N PRO A 326 -7.14 1.26 0.20
CA PRO A 326 -6.72 0.38 1.29
C PRO A 326 -5.67 1.06 2.19
N VAL A 327 -6.00 1.16 3.47
CA VAL A 327 -5.10 1.65 4.53
C VAL A 327 -4.18 0.51 4.93
N ARG A 328 -2.88 0.78 5.05
CA ARG A 328 -1.90 -0.21 5.52
C ARG A 328 -1.52 -0.02 6.98
N VAL A 329 -1.52 1.22 7.45
CA VAL A 329 -1.22 1.58 8.84
C VAL A 329 -2.31 2.48 9.39
N PHE A 330 -2.86 2.12 10.54
CA PHE A 330 -3.78 2.97 11.27
C PHE A 330 -3.07 3.59 12.49
N HIS A 331 -3.15 4.92 12.62
CA HIS A 331 -2.52 5.71 13.69
C HIS A 331 -3.59 6.21 14.68
N ILE A 332 -3.40 5.93 15.96
CA ILE A 332 -4.25 6.44 17.03
C ILE A 332 -3.50 7.56 17.76
N ASP A 333 -4.04 8.78 17.68
CA ASP A 333 -3.38 9.99 18.18
C ASP A 333 -3.67 10.27 19.68
N CYS A 334 -3.23 11.40 20.22
CA CYS A 334 -3.05 11.65 21.67
C CYS A 334 -4.14 11.11 22.63
N PHE A 335 -5.42 11.30 22.30
CA PHE A 335 -6.58 10.88 23.12
C PHE A 335 -6.84 9.37 23.20
N TRP A 336 -5.96 8.52 22.65
CA TRP A 336 -5.92 7.10 23.05
C TRP A 336 -5.59 6.94 24.54
N MET A 337 -4.89 7.93 25.12
CA MET A 337 -4.72 8.11 26.56
C MET A 337 -5.70 9.15 27.10
N LYS A 338 -6.07 8.98 28.37
CA LYS A 338 -6.95 9.91 29.07
C LYS A 338 -6.41 11.34 29.08
N GLN A 339 -7.33 12.30 28.98
CA GLN A 339 -7.05 13.73 29.01
C GLN A 339 -6.22 14.11 30.24
N TYR A 340 -5.31 15.06 30.06
CA TYR A 340 -4.35 15.52 31.09
C TYR A 340 -3.35 14.48 31.57
N GLU A 341 -3.35 13.23 31.12
CA GLU A 341 -2.43 12.19 31.60
C GLU A 341 -1.26 11.91 30.64
N TRP A 342 -1.12 12.67 29.55
CA TRP A 342 -0.17 12.34 28.48
C TRP A 342 1.29 12.57 28.89
N CYS A 343 2.23 11.65 28.63
CA CYS A 343 2.08 10.30 28.10
C CYS A 343 2.00 9.26 29.25
N SER A 344 0.82 8.70 29.53
CA SER A 344 0.60 7.69 30.58
C SER A 344 0.90 6.26 30.14
N PHE A 345 0.94 6.02 28.82
CA PHE A 345 1.07 4.71 28.19
C PHE A 345 -0.07 3.73 28.49
N THR A 346 -1.23 4.22 28.91
CA THR A 346 -2.42 3.41 29.18
C THR A 346 -3.59 3.87 28.33
N PHE A 347 -4.25 2.92 27.66
CA PHE A 347 -5.46 3.20 26.89
C PHE A 347 -6.58 3.70 27.81
N ASP A 348 -7.31 4.72 27.35
CA ASP A 348 -8.50 5.19 28.05
C ASP A 348 -9.59 4.10 28.01
N PRO A 349 -9.98 3.51 29.16
CA PRO A 349 -10.94 2.42 29.20
C PRO A 349 -12.36 2.83 28.78
N GLU A 350 -12.67 4.14 28.74
CA GLU A 350 -13.96 4.63 28.26
C GLU A 350 -14.13 4.42 26.75
N PHE A 351 -13.07 4.67 25.98
CA PHE A 351 -13.08 4.56 24.52
C PHE A 351 -12.49 3.23 24.00
N PHE A 352 -11.60 2.62 24.79
CA PHE A 352 -10.91 1.37 24.48
C PHE A 352 -10.95 0.40 25.68
N PRO A 353 -12.12 -0.20 26.00
CA PRO A 353 -12.29 -1.03 27.20
C PRO A 353 -11.47 -2.34 27.16
N ASP A 354 -11.26 -2.90 25.96
CA ASP A 354 -10.35 -4.04 25.74
C ASP A 354 -9.44 -3.73 24.53
N PRO A 355 -8.34 -2.98 24.73
CA PRO A 355 -7.49 -2.56 23.63
C PRO A 355 -6.83 -3.77 22.94
N LYS A 356 -6.52 -4.83 23.68
CA LYS A 356 -5.86 -6.01 23.10
C LYS A 356 -6.79 -6.75 22.13
N ALA A 357 -8.04 -7.01 22.54
CA ALA A 357 -9.01 -7.65 21.66
C ALA A 357 -9.32 -6.76 20.45
N TYR A 358 -9.52 -5.46 20.68
CA TYR A 358 -9.84 -4.51 19.61
C TYR A 358 -8.73 -4.37 18.56
N LEU A 359 -7.48 -4.17 19.00
CA LEU A 359 -6.34 -4.09 18.08
C LEU A 359 -6.17 -5.39 17.29
N SER A 360 -6.37 -6.55 17.93
CA SER A 360 -6.35 -7.84 17.23
C SER A 360 -7.44 -7.93 16.16
N GLU A 361 -8.67 -7.52 16.48
CA GLU A 361 -9.82 -7.54 15.57
C GLU A 361 -9.55 -6.70 14.31
N ILE A 362 -9.13 -5.44 14.45
CA ILE A 362 -8.91 -4.57 13.28
C ILE A 362 -7.72 -5.04 12.43
N LYS A 363 -6.69 -5.64 13.05
CA LYS A 363 -5.56 -6.24 12.33
C LYS A 363 -6.00 -7.46 11.52
N GLU A 364 -6.82 -8.34 12.11
CA GLU A 364 -7.34 -9.53 11.44
C GLU A 364 -8.32 -9.16 10.32
N LYS A 365 -9.26 -8.25 10.59
CA LYS A 365 -10.32 -7.85 9.66
C LYS A 365 -9.81 -7.02 8.49
N PHE A 366 -8.95 -6.03 8.75
CA PHE A 366 -8.54 -5.05 7.74
C PHE A 366 -7.08 -5.21 7.28
N GLY A 367 -6.30 -6.08 7.94
CA GLY A 367 -4.91 -6.32 7.56
C GLY A 367 -3.96 -5.17 7.90
N VAL A 368 -4.35 -4.22 8.75
CA VAL A 368 -3.56 -3.02 9.09
C VAL A 368 -2.43 -3.30 10.08
N LYS A 369 -1.44 -2.41 10.12
CA LYS A 369 -0.51 -2.22 11.25
C LYS A 369 -1.00 -1.09 12.14
N ILE A 370 -0.63 -1.13 13.41
CA ILE A 370 -1.06 -0.15 14.41
C ILE A 370 0.11 0.71 14.84
N CYS A 371 -0.05 2.01 14.65
CA CYS A 371 0.80 3.06 15.21
C CYS A 371 0.05 3.77 16.34
N VAL A 372 0.73 4.11 17.42
CA VAL A 372 0.18 4.99 18.45
C VAL A 372 1.09 6.18 18.69
N TRP A 373 0.48 7.31 19.06
CA TRP A 373 1.20 8.51 19.46
C TRP A 373 1.93 8.31 20.80
N ILE A 374 3.19 8.71 20.87
CA ILE A 374 3.94 8.87 22.11
C ILE A 374 4.75 10.16 22.06
N ASN A 375 5.10 10.70 23.22
CA ASN A 375 6.13 11.72 23.33
C ASN A 375 7.00 11.43 24.58
N PRO A 376 8.12 12.13 24.76
CA PRO A 376 9.02 11.87 25.87
C PRO A 376 8.71 12.75 27.10
N TYR A 377 7.46 13.24 27.19
CA TYR A 377 7.00 14.13 28.25
C TYR A 377 5.89 13.46 29.07
N ILE A 378 5.92 13.65 30.39
CA ILE A 378 5.01 13.01 31.32
C ILE A 378 4.27 14.08 32.11
N SER A 379 2.95 14.17 31.91
CA SER A 379 2.07 15.03 32.70
C SER A 379 2.13 14.69 34.20
N GLN A 380 2.04 15.71 35.06
CA GLN A 380 1.98 15.52 36.50
C GLN A 380 0.74 14.74 36.96
N HIS A 381 -0.36 14.83 36.21
CA HIS A 381 -1.59 14.09 36.55
C HIS A 381 -1.51 12.62 36.17
N SER A 382 -0.54 12.24 35.34
CA SER A 382 -0.36 10.86 34.90
C SER A 382 -0.11 9.92 36.09
N PRO A 383 -0.74 8.73 36.15
CA PRO A 383 -0.51 7.77 37.24
C PRO A 383 0.95 7.36 37.42
N ILE A 384 1.76 7.46 36.36
CA ILE A 384 3.16 7.07 36.37
C ILE A 384 4.12 8.21 36.73
N PHE A 385 3.62 9.43 36.95
CA PHE A 385 4.48 10.56 37.32
C PHE A 385 5.18 10.33 38.65
N ALA A 386 4.46 9.77 39.63
CA ALA A 386 5.03 9.40 40.93
C ALA A 386 6.18 8.39 40.78
N GLU A 387 6.03 7.39 39.89
CA GLU A 387 7.12 6.44 39.57
C GLU A 387 8.36 7.16 39.03
N GLY A 388 8.15 8.11 38.10
CA GLY A 388 9.23 8.90 37.50
C GLY A 388 9.92 9.82 38.51
N LEU A 389 9.16 10.40 39.43
CA LEU A 389 9.68 11.25 40.50
C LEU A 389 10.52 10.45 41.51
N GLU A 390 9.96 9.35 42.03
CA GLU A 390 10.63 8.47 43.01
C GLU A 390 11.88 7.82 42.40
N GLY A 391 11.82 7.42 41.12
CA GLY A 391 12.94 6.86 40.39
C GLY A 391 14.01 7.87 39.96
N GLY A 392 13.74 9.18 40.07
CA GLY A 392 14.63 10.24 39.59
C GLY A 392 14.82 10.19 38.07
N PHE A 393 13.76 9.88 37.32
CA PHE A 393 13.78 9.65 35.87
C PHE A 393 13.58 10.92 35.03
N PHE A 394 13.32 12.06 35.66
CA PHE A 394 13.12 13.33 34.97
C PHE A 394 14.38 14.20 34.96
N ILE A 395 14.51 15.03 33.92
CA ILE A 395 15.50 16.12 33.88
C ILE A 395 15.29 17.01 35.10
N LYS A 396 16.38 17.45 35.73
CA LYS A 396 16.32 18.23 36.97
C LYS A 396 16.79 19.66 36.76
N ARG A 397 16.24 20.57 37.56
CA ARG A 397 16.81 21.89 37.81
C ARG A 397 18.07 21.77 38.66
N LYS A 398 18.86 22.85 38.72
CA LYS A 398 20.09 22.91 39.54
C LYS A 398 19.84 22.77 41.05
N ASP A 399 18.63 23.02 41.53
CA ASP A 399 18.24 22.81 42.93
C ASP A 399 17.84 21.34 43.24
N GLY A 400 17.86 20.47 42.23
CA GLY A 400 17.54 19.04 42.34
C GLY A 400 16.07 18.69 42.13
N THR A 401 15.17 19.67 41.97
CA THR A 401 13.76 19.43 41.63
C THR A 401 13.62 19.00 40.17
N PRO A 402 12.60 18.20 39.79
CA PRO A 402 12.28 17.96 38.40
C PRO A 402 12.01 19.27 37.66
N TRP A 403 12.49 19.38 36.42
CA TRP A 403 12.06 20.45 35.54
C TRP A 403 10.60 20.23 35.14
N GLN A 404 9.76 21.26 35.30
CA GLN A 404 8.34 21.20 35.01
C GLN A 404 7.81 22.53 34.45
N TRP A 405 6.79 22.46 33.59
CA TRP A 405 6.00 23.61 33.14
C TRP A 405 4.58 23.20 32.75
N ASP A 406 3.79 24.13 32.21
CA ASP A 406 2.38 23.90 31.84
C ASP A 406 2.09 23.96 30.34
N LEU A 407 3.11 24.09 29.48
CA LEU A 407 2.91 23.99 28.03
C LEU A 407 2.73 22.53 27.62
N TRP A 408 1.78 22.29 26.71
CA TRP A 408 1.30 20.97 26.27
C TRP A 408 0.51 20.18 27.32
N GLN A 409 1.05 19.95 28.51
CA GLN A 409 0.35 19.28 29.62
C GLN A 409 0.63 20.00 30.95
N PRO A 410 -0.35 20.06 31.88
CA PRO A 410 -0.14 20.64 33.21
C PRO A 410 0.95 19.92 34.01
N GLY A 411 1.89 20.67 34.57
CA GLY A 411 2.99 20.15 35.37
C GLY A 411 3.88 19.13 34.65
N LEU A 412 3.94 19.17 33.32
CA LEU A 412 4.72 18.25 32.51
C LEU A 412 6.18 18.21 32.94
N ALA A 413 6.73 17.01 33.13
CA ALA A 413 8.16 16.74 33.25
C ALA A 413 8.71 16.02 32.02
N ILE A 414 10.02 16.09 31.81
CA ILE A 414 10.69 15.48 30.64
C ILE A 414 11.55 14.31 31.10
N VAL A 415 11.43 13.17 30.41
CA VAL A 415 12.24 11.97 30.69
C VAL A 415 13.72 12.26 30.43
N ASP A 416 14.58 11.94 31.39
CA ASP A 416 16.02 12.10 31.22
C ASP A 416 16.60 10.91 30.43
N VAL A 417 16.77 11.09 29.12
CA VAL A 417 17.33 10.06 28.21
C VAL A 417 18.81 9.75 28.47
N THR A 418 19.46 10.46 29.39
CA THR A 418 20.83 10.14 29.85
C THR A 418 20.86 9.19 31.04
N ASN A 419 19.71 8.97 31.69
CA ASN A 419 19.57 8.05 32.81
C ASN A 419 19.19 6.65 32.28
N PRO A 420 20.09 5.64 32.36
CA PRO A 420 19.80 4.30 31.85
C PRO A 420 18.58 3.65 32.53
N ALA A 421 18.30 3.99 33.80
CA ALA A 421 17.13 3.49 34.51
C ALA A 421 15.84 4.14 33.97
N ALA A 422 15.86 5.43 33.64
CA ALA A 422 14.75 6.12 33.00
C ALA A 422 14.47 5.56 31.60
N CYS A 423 15.51 5.35 30.79
CA CYS A 423 15.39 4.72 29.47
C CYS A 423 14.77 3.31 29.56
N LYS A 424 15.20 2.51 30.54
CA LYS A 424 14.63 1.18 30.79
C LYS A 424 13.17 1.28 31.24
N TRP A 425 12.83 2.21 32.12
CA TRP A 425 11.46 2.45 32.56
C TRP A 425 10.55 2.84 31.38
N TYR A 426 10.96 3.81 30.57
CA TYR A 426 10.23 4.24 29.37
C TYR A 426 10.03 3.10 28.37
N THR A 427 11.10 2.37 28.05
CA THR A 427 11.02 1.23 27.12
C THR A 427 10.19 0.07 27.65
N ASN A 428 10.12 -0.14 28.97
CA ASN A 428 9.20 -1.13 29.55
C ASN A 428 7.73 -0.74 29.32
N LYS A 429 7.37 0.56 29.40
CA LYS A 429 6.01 1.03 29.09
C LYS A 429 5.68 0.79 27.62
N LEU A 430 6.59 1.13 26.70
CA LEU A 430 6.42 0.84 25.27
C LEU A 430 6.34 -0.66 24.98
N THR A 431 7.13 -1.48 25.69
CA THR A 431 7.08 -2.94 25.56
C THR A 431 5.68 -3.46 25.91
N ALA A 432 5.05 -2.93 26.96
CA ALA A 432 3.68 -3.29 27.32
C ALA A 432 2.67 -2.92 26.22
N LEU A 433 2.84 -1.78 25.54
CA LEU A 433 2.01 -1.41 24.38
C LEU A 433 2.20 -2.38 23.20
N MET A 434 3.43 -2.80 22.94
CA MET A 434 3.70 -3.82 21.92
C MET A 434 3.08 -5.18 22.28
N ASP A 435 3.04 -5.54 23.57
CA ASP A 435 2.36 -6.75 24.07
C ASP A 435 0.82 -6.70 23.87
N LEU A 436 0.25 -5.49 23.72
CA LEU A 436 -1.17 -5.31 23.36
C LEU A 436 -1.42 -5.43 21.84
N GLY A 437 -0.38 -5.34 21.00
CA GLY A 437 -0.49 -5.47 19.54
C GLY A 437 -0.10 -4.22 18.74
N VAL A 438 0.44 -3.18 19.39
CA VAL A 438 1.04 -2.01 18.70
C VAL A 438 2.28 -2.44 17.91
N ASP A 439 2.39 -2.04 16.65
CA ASP A 439 3.49 -2.40 15.75
C ASP A 439 4.59 -1.32 15.69
N CYS A 440 4.22 -0.04 15.79
CA CYS A 440 5.16 1.08 15.75
C CYS A 440 4.64 2.33 16.50
N PHE A 441 5.46 3.38 16.53
CA PHE A 441 5.17 4.60 17.30
C PHE A 441 5.42 5.88 16.49
N LYS A 442 4.50 6.86 16.60
CA LYS A 442 4.78 8.26 16.24
C LYS A 442 5.55 8.87 17.40
N THR A 443 6.84 9.09 17.22
CA THR A 443 7.73 9.73 18.21
C THR A 443 7.62 11.24 18.05
N ASP A 444 6.56 11.78 18.64
CA ASP A 444 6.23 13.19 18.55
C ASP A 444 7.03 14.04 19.55
N PHE A 445 7.08 15.35 19.31
CA PHE A 445 7.88 16.31 20.07
C PHE A 445 9.40 15.97 20.13
N GLY A 446 10.07 16.41 21.19
CA GLY A 446 11.51 16.26 21.39
C GLY A 446 12.33 17.50 21.06
N GLU A 447 11.70 18.63 20.72
CA GLU A 447 12.38 19.88 20.36
C GLU A 447 12.61 20.80 21.56
N ARG A 448 11.60 21.00 22.41
CA ARG A 448 11.64 21.97 23.54
C ARG A 448 12.35 21.41 24.77
N ILE A 449 13.60 20.99 24.60
CA ILE A 449 14.42 20.37 25.64
C ILE A 449 15.18 21.44 26.43
N PRO A 450 15.01 21.54 27.77
CA PRO A 450 15.59 22.62 28.54
C PRO A 450 17.13 22.57 28.51
N HIS A 451 17.72 23.74 28.31
CA HIS A 451 19.17 23.96 28.35
C HIS A 451 19.55 24.96 29.45
N ALA A 452 18.64 25.86 29.83
CA ALA A 452 18.85 26.86 30.86
C ALA A 452 18.61 26.27 32.26
N SER A 453 19.58 26.44 33.17
CA SER A 453 19.43 26.12 34.60
C SER A 453 19.02 24.68 34.94
N VAL A 454 19.33 23.72 34.06
CA VAL A 454 19.09 22.28 34.27
C VAL A 454 20.37 21.46 34.36
N VAL A 455 20.23 20.23 34.84
CA VAL A 455 21.26 19.20 34.92
C VAL A 455 20.69 17.86 34.44
N TYR A 456 21.51 17.12 33.70
CA TYR A 456 21.22 15.75 33.24
C TYR A 456 21.90 14.74 34.16
N HIS A 457 21.35 13.53 34.25
CA HIS A 457 21.83 12.45 35.11
C HIS A 457 23.31 12.11 34.88
N ASP A 458 23.76 12.08 33.63
CA ASP A 458 25.16 11.76 33.29
C ASP A 458 26.11 12.98 33.36
N GLY A 459 25.59 14.19 33.60
CA GLY A 459 26.35 15.44 33.61
C GLY A 459 26.57 16.06 32.23
N SER A 460 25.82 15.63 31.21
CA SER A 460 25.85 16.20 29.85
C SER A 460 25.70 17.72 29.84
N ASP A 461 26.38 18.36 28.89
CA ASP A 461 26.23 19.78 28.60
C ASP A 461 24.80 20.06 28.08
N PRO A 462 23.99 20.85 28.80
CA PRO A 462 22.61 21.13 28.40
C PRO A 462 22.48 21.80 27.02
N MET A 463 23.45 22.62 26.62
CA MET A 463 23.44 23.28 25.31
C MET A 463 23.59 22.27 24.17
N ARG A 464 24.36 21.20 24.41
CA ARG A 464 24.61 20.12 23.45
C ARG A 464 23.50 19.08 23.46
N MET A 465 22.92 18.84 24.64
CA MET A 465 21.83 17.89 24.80
C MET A 465 20.56 18.34 24.08
N HIS A 466 20.31 19.65 23.95
CA HIS A 466 19.09 20.18 23.34
C HIS A 466 18.72 19.52 21.99
N ASN A 467 19.61 19.55 20.98
CA ASN A 467 19.33 18.85 19.71
C ASN A 467 19.62 17.34 19.81
N ALA A 468 20.64 16.93 20.57
CA ALA A 468 21.05 15.53 20.68
C ALA A 468 19.96 14.64 21.30
N TYR A 469 19.13 15.21 22.18
CA TYR A 469 18.02 14.54 22.84
C TYR A 469 17.11 13.85 21.83
N ALA A 470 16.75 14.54 20.74
CA ALA A 470 15.88 13.99 19.70
C ALA A 470 16.46 12.72 19.05
N VAL A 471 17.77 12.69 18.80
CA VAL A 471 18.43 11.52 18.22
C VAL A 471 18.46 10.35 19.21
N ILE A 472 18.72 10.62 20.49
CA ILE A 472 18.75 9.60 21.55
C ILE A 472 17.34 9.04 21.80
N TYR A 473 16.32 9.90 21.88
CA TYR A 473 14.93 9.52 22.04
C TYR A 473 14.43 8.64 20.90
N ASN A 474 14.60 9.07 19.64
CA ASN A 474 14.19 8.28 18.49
C ASN A 474 14.97 6.97 18.39
N GLY A 475 16.27 6.98 18.67
CA GLY A 475 17.09 5.77 18.71
C GLY A 475 16.63 4.78 19.79
N LEU A 476 16.23 5.27 20.97
CA LEU A 476 15.71 4.43 22.06
C LEU A 476 14.46 3.66 21.62
N VAL A 477 13.50 4.36 20.99
CA VAL A 477 12.25 3.76 20.52
C VAL A 477 12.49 2.83 19.33
N PHE A 478 13.25 3.27 18.33
CA PHE A 478 13.57 2.47 17.14
C PHE A 478 14.27 1.16 17.52
N ASN A 479 15.31 1.23 18.35
CA ASN A 479 16.06 0.05 18.79
C ASN A 479 15.22 -0.91 19.63
N LEU A 480 14.23 -0.40 20.39
CA LEU A 480 13.28 -1.26 21.10
C LEU A 480 12.43 -2.07 20.11
N ILE A 481 11.86 -1.40 19.09
CA ILE A 481 11.05 -2.07 18.08
C ILE A 481 11.89 -3.13 17.36
N GLU A 482 13.12 -2.77 16.95
CA GLU A 482 14.02 -3.71 16.26
C GLU A 482 14.37 -4.91 17.13
N LYS A 483 14.63 -4.68 18.42
CA LYS A 483 14.89 -5.76 19.39
C LYS A 483 13.70 -6.69 19.57
N ARG A 484 12.47 -6.16 19.51
CA ARG A 484 11.23 -6.90 19.75
C ARG A 484 10.72 -7.64 18.52
N LEU A 485 10.78 -7.02 17.35
CA LEU A 485 10.20 -7.53 16.10
C LEU A 485 11.24 -8.14 15.15
N GLY A 486 12.52 -7.79 15.32
CA GLY A 486 13.62 -8.26 14.47
C GLY A 486 14.26 -7.14 13.65
N LYS A 487 15.46 -7.44 13.14
CA LYS A 487 16.25 -6.50 12.34
C LYS A 487 15.50 -6.13 11.05
N GLY A 488 15.37 -4.83 10.79
CA GLY A 488 14.67 -4.31 9.61
C GLY A 488 13.14 -4.27 9.73
N GLU A 489 12.57 -4.56 10.90
CA GLU A 489 11.13 -4.44 11.18
C GLU A 489 10.76 -3.14 11.92
N ALA A 490 11.76 -2.33 12.27
CA ALA A 490 11.55 -1.11 13.03
C ALA A 490 11.20 0.10 12.15
N VAL A 491 10.25 0.89 12.62
CA VAL A 491 9.89 2.20 12.07
C VAL A 491 9.40 3.09 13.20
N VAL A 492 9.75 4.38 13.14
CA VAL A 492 9.11 5.43 13.92
C VAL A 492 8.46 6.46 12.98
N PHE A 493 7.63 7.36 13.51
CA PHE A 493 7.14 8.53 12.78
C PHE A 493 7.56 9.79 13.56
N ALA A 494 8.79 10.25 13.30
CA ALA A 494 9.52 11.20 14.12
C ALA A 494 9.31 12.66 13.72
N ARG A 495 8.96 13.52 14.70
CA ARG A 495 8.86 14.97 14.50
C ARG A 495 10.21 15.68 14.61
N SER A 496 10.98 15.39 15.67
CA SER A 496 12.29 16.00 15.89
C SER A 496 13.45 15.08 15.49
N SER A 497 14.58 15.69 15.09
CA SER A 497 15.82 14.98 14.74
C SER A 497 17.02 15.93 14.75
N ALA A 498 18.22 15.38 14.59
CA ALA A 498 19.46 16.13 14.34
C ALA A 498 20.44 15.27 13.52
N ALA A 499 21.71 15.70 13.38
CA ALA A 499 22.73 14.89 12.70
C ALA A 499 22.85 13.49 13.32
N GLY A 500 22.77 12.45 12.47
CA GLY A 500 22.75 11.04 12.87
C GLY A 500 21.35 10.47 13.12
N GLY A 501 20.32 11.31 13.21
CA GLY A 501 18.93 10.87 13.38
C GLY A 501 18.32 10.21 12.14
N GLN A 502 18.92 10.38 10.95
CA GLN A 502 18.47 9.70 9.72
C GLN A 502 18.49 8.17 9.82
N ARG A 503 19.26 7.63 10.77
CA ARG A 503 19.32 6.20 11.10
C ARG A 503 18.00 5.64 11.64
N PHE A 504 17.12 6.49 12.15
CA PHE A 504 15.86 6.10 12.79
C PHE A 504 14.66 6.68 12.04
N PRO A 505 14.43 6.26 10.79
CA PRO A 505 13.30 6.73 9.99
C PRO A 505 11.96 6.17 10.50
N VAL A 506 10.84 6.79 10.15
CA VAL A 506 10.61 7.86 9.14
C VAL A 506 10.44 9.22 9.82
N HIS A 507 10.81 10.29 9.11
CA HIS A 507 10.66 11.67 9.57
C HIS A 507 9.49 12.35 8.85
N TRP A 508 8.62 13.01 9.63
CA TRP A 508 7.42 13.71 9.12
C TRP A 508 7.53 15.22 9.29
N GLY A 509 7.01 15.97 8.31
CA GLY A 509 7.14 17.41 8.12
C GLY A 509 6.70 18.34 9.26
N GLY A 510 5.97 17.84 10.25
CA GLY A 510 5.39 18.68 11.30
C GLY A 510 4.01 19.23 10.95
N ASP A 511 3.54 20.15 11.78
CA ASP A 511 2.17 20.66 11.76
C ASP A 511 2.04 21.79 10.73
N CYS A 512 1.56 21.43 9.52
CA CYS A 512 1.36 22.36 8.41
C CYS A 512 -0.08 22.87 8.30
N GLU A 513 -0.25 24.06 7.74
CA GLU A 513 -1.59 24.60 7.43
C GLU A 513 -2.21 23.91 6.21
N SER A 514 -3.54 23.99 6.07
CA SER A 514 -4.29 23.47 4.94
C SER A 514 -4.41 24.47 3.77
N THR A 515 -3.29 25.03 3.31
CA THR A 515 -3.21 26.04 2.23
C THR A 515 -2.28 25.61 1.09
N TRP A 516 -2.35 26.29 -0.06
CA TRP A 516 -1.43 26.06 -1.20
C TRP A 516 0.03 26.36 -0.83
N GLU A 517 0.23 27.44 -0.08
CA GLU A 517 1.53 27.90 0.40
C GLU A 517 2.16 26.87 1.33
N ALA A 518 1.39 26.37 2.30
CA ALA A 518 1.84 25.34 3.23
C ALA A 518 2.16 24.01 2.54
N MET A 519 1.41 23.64 1.48
CA MET A 519 1.75 22.48 0.65
C MET A 519 3.12 22.67 -0.04
N ALA A 520 3.41 23.88 -0.53
CA ALA A 520 4.72 24.20 -1.13
C ALA A 520 5.84 24.24 -0.08
N GLU A 521 5.57 24.78 1.12
CA GLU A 521 6.48 24.74 2.27
C GLU A 521 6.81 23.31 2.69
N ALA A 522 5.82 22.42 2.74
CA ALA A 522 6.01 21.01 3.05
C ALA A 522 6.94 20.33 2.04
N LEU A 523 6.81 20.64 0.73
CA LEU A 523 7.76 20.17 -0.27
C LEU A 523 9.17 20.72 -0.02
N ARG A 524 9.32 22.02 0.25
CA ARG A 524 10.62 22.65 0.56
C ARG A 524 11.28 22.02 1.79
N GLY A 525 10.50 21.77 2.85
CA GLY A 525 10.95 21.07 4.04
C GLY A 525 11.47 19.67 3.71
N ALA A 526 10.69 18.89 2.96
CA ALA A 526 11.05 17.53 2.55
C ALA A 526 12.34 17.49 1.71
N ILE A 527 12.48 18.33 0.67
CA ILE A 527 13.71 18.34 -0.15
C ILE A 527 14.92 18.94 0.59
N SER A 528 14.71 19.85 1.55
CA SER A 528 15.80 20.36 2.40
C SER A 528 16.30 19.27 3.35
N LEU A 529 15.38 18.50 3.93
CA LEU A 529 15.68 17.39 4.81
C LEU A 529 16.42 16.27 4.07
N THR A 530 15.97 15.89 2.87
CA THR A 530 16.62 14.83 2.09
C THR A 530 17.97 15.25 1.52
N THR A 531 18.14 16.54 1.20
CA THR A 531 19.43 17.15 0.88
C THR A 531 20.36 17.22 2.10
N SER A 532 19.85 16.90 3.30
CA SER A 532 20.59 16.85 4.56
C SER A 532 20.88 15.43 5.07
N GLY A 533 20.83 14.42 4.18
CA GLY A 533 21.22 13.04 4.48
C GLY A 533 20.10 12.10 4.93
N PHE A 534 18.86 12.57 4.97
CA PHE A 534 17.68 11.75 5.29
C PHE A 534 17.13 11.09 4.04
N ALA A 535 16.79 9.81 4.10
CA ALA A 535 16.28 9.10 2.93
C ALA A 535 14.76 9.20 2.75
N PHE A 536 14.04 9.29 3.86
CA PHE A 536 12.59 9.20 3.92
C PHE A 536 12.02 10.49 4.51
N ALA A 537 11.01 11.02 3.83
CA ALA A 537 10.23 12.16 4.26
C ALA A 537 8.73 11.85 4.06
N SER A 538 7.93 12.25 5.05
CA SER A 538 6.47 12.26 5.01
C SER A 538 5.97 13.66 5.34
N HIS A 539 4.72 13.95 4.99
CA HIS A 539 3.96 15.13 5.39
C HIS A 539 2.50 14.73 5.57
N ASP A 540 1.70 15.59 6.19
CA ASP A 540 0.28 15.34 6.40
C ASP A 540 -0.53 15.79 5.19
N ILE A 541 -1.11 14.82 4.50
CA ILE A 541 -1.89 15.03 3.30
C ILE A 541 -3.14 15.85 3.63
N GLY A 542 -3.26 17.01 2.99
CA GLY A 542 -4.33 17.98 3.21
C GLY A 542 -4.02 19.00 4.31
N GLY A 543 -2.83 19.00 4.89
CA GLY A 543 -2.47 19.88 6.01
C GLY A 543 -3.00 19.38 7.36
N PHE A 544 -2.34 19.79 8.43
CA PHE A 544 -2.73 19.51 9.81
C PHE A 544 -3.75 20.54 10.32
N GLU A 545 -3.40 21.83 10.28
CA GLU A 545 -4.25 22.91 10.79
C GLU A 545 -5.30 23.37 9.77
N GLY A 546 -6.54 23.45 10.24
CA GLY A 546 -7.68 23.86 9.44
C GLY A 546 -8.39 22.72 8.71
N HIS A 547 -9.31 23.12 7.82
CA HIS A 547 -10.08 22.24 6.98
C HIS A 547 -9.73 22.54 5.51
N PRO A 548 -9.02 21.64 4.81
CA PRO A 548 -8.59 21.93 3.45
C PRO A 548 -9.79 22.06 2.52
N ASP A 549 -9.67 22.98 1.56
CA ASP A 549 -10.53 22.97 0.38
C ASP A 549 -10.41 21.60 -0.33
N PRO A 550 -11.51 21.03 -0.86
CA PRO A 550 -11.46 19.75 -1.56
C PRO A 550 -10.43 19.67 -2.69
N GLN A 551 -10.12 20.78 -3.37
CA GLN A 551 -9.11 20.81 -4.41
C GLN A 551 -7.70 20.69 -3.81
N ILE A 552 -7.40 21.47 -2.78
CA ILE A 552 -6.11 21.40 -2.04
C ILE A 552 -5.90 19.97 -1.53
N TYR A 553 -6.94 19.39 -0.91
CA TYR A 553 -6.89 18.01 -0.43
C TYR A 553 -6.52 17.02 -1.54
N GLN A 554 -7.19 17.07 -2.71
CA GLN A 554 -6.92 16.17 -3.83
C GLN A 554 -5.52 16.37 -4.44
N ARG A 555 -5.05 17.61 -4.59
CA ARG A 555 -3.68 17.89 -5.03
C ARG A 555 -2.64 17.34 -4.05
N TRP A 556 -2.90 17.49 -2.76
CA TRP A 556 -2.01 16.98 -1.71
C TRP A 556 -2.03 15.46 -1.63
N VAL A 557 -3.16 14.80 -1.92
CA VAL A 557 -3.24 13.34 -2.06
C VAL A 557 -2.29 12.86 -3.16
N ALA A 558 -2.34 13.50 -4.33
CA ALA A 558 -1.45 13.16 -5.45
C ALA A 558 0.03 13.37 -5.06
N PHE A 559 0.38 14.50 -4.45
CA PHE A 559 1.72 14.77 -3.95
C PHE A 559 2.18 13.72 -2.94
N GLY A 560 1.39 13.47 -1.90
CA GLY A 560 1.76 12.60 -0.79
C GLY A 560 1.92 11.14 -1.19
N LEU A 561 1.17 10.66 -2.18
CA LEU A 561 1.31 9.29 -2.70
C LEU A 561 2.51 9.11 -3.63
N PHE A 562 3.12 10.20 -4.12
CA PHE A 562 4.43 10.21 -4.77
C PHE A 562 5.58 10.61 -3.82
N SER A 563 5.33 10.77 -2.53
CA SER A 563 6.36 10.86 -1.49
C SER A 563 6.75 9.47 -0.96
N SER A 564 7.85 9.40 -0.19
CA SER A 564 8.32 8.11 0.35
C SER A 564 7.27 7.45 1.26
N HIS A 565 6.67 8.22 2.16
CA HIS A 565 5.66 7.78 3.12
C HIS A 565 4.48 8.76 3.07
N SER A 566 3.28 8.24 3.28
CA SER A 566 2.03 8.94 2.97
C SER A 566 1.05 8.80 4.13
N ARG A 567 0.71 9.93 4.79
CA ARG A 567 -0.20 9.93 5.95
C ARG A 567 -1.32 10.94 5.79
N LEU A 568 -2.54 10.51 6.11
CA LEU A 568 -3.73 11.32 6.27
C LEU A 568 -3.91 11.66 7.76
N HIS A 569 -3.65 12.91 8.14
CA HIS A 569 -3.74 13.39 9.51
C HIS A 569 -4.16 14.86 9.55
N GLY A 570 -5.11 15.18 10.41
CA GLY A 570 -5.62 16.53 10.61
C GLY A 570 -5.72 16.87 12.09
N SER A 571 -5.91 18.16 12.39
CA SER A 571 -6.10 18.69 13.74
C SER A 571 -7.53 18.41 14.23
N SER A 572 -8.48 19.29 13.91
CA SER A 572 -9.88 19.24 14.35
C SER A 572 -10.85 18.56 13.37
N SER A 573 -10.34 18.01 12.27
CA SER A 573 -11.15 17.34 11.25
C SER A 573 -10.49 16.06 10.73
N TYR A 574 -11.31 15.09 10.33
CA TYR A 574 -10.84 13.84 9.74
C TYR A 574 -10.32 14.04 8.32
N ARG A 575 -9.33 13.22 7.92
CA ARG A 575 -8.74 13.23 6.57
C ARG A 575 -9.17 12.01 5.74
N VAL A 576 -10.39 11.52 5.95
CA VAL A 576 -10.97 10.49 5.07
C VAL A 576 -11.54 11.15 3.81
N PRO A 577 -11.36 10.57 2.62
CA PRO A 577 -11.56 11.29 1.36
C PRO A 577 -13.02 11.64 1.06
N TRP A 578 -14.00 10.85 1.53
CA TRP A 578 -15.42 11.11 1.25
C TRP A 578 -15.97 12.38 1.92
N ILE A 579 -15.29 12.90 2.95
CA ILE A 579 -15.61 14.22 3.53
C ILE A 579 -15.35 15.34 2.52
N TYR A 580 -14.42 15.12 1.58
CA TYR A 580 -14.03 16.07 0.54
C TYR A 580 -14.65 15.72 -0.83
N GLY A 581 -15.57 14.75 -0.87
CA GLY A 581 -16.30 14.31 -2.06
C GLY A 581 -15.87 12.92 -2.58
N GLU A 582 -16.81 12.23 -3.24
CA GLU A 582 -16.55 10.89 -3.78
C GLU A 582 -15.48 10.87 -4.88
N ASP A 583 -15.30 11.97 -5.61
CA ASP A 583 -14.23 12.09 -6.61
C ASP A 583 -12.84 12.16 -5.95
N ALA A 584 -12.73 12.76 -4.76
CA ALA A 584 -11.49 12.72 -3.98
C ALA A 584 -11.12 11.29 -3.57
N ALA A 585 -12.12 10.44 -3.27
CA ALA A 585 -11.89 9.03 -2.97
C ALA A 585 -11.43 8.25 -4.21
N LYS A 586 -12.05 8.48 -5.38
CA LYS A 586 -11.61 7.85 -6.64
C LYS A 586 -10.17 8.25 -7.02
N SER A 587 -9.86 9.54 -6.91
CA SER A 587 -8.53 10.09 -7.17
C SER A 587 -7.49 9.47 -6.22
N MET A 588 -7.81 9.38 -4.93
CA MET A 588 -6.96 8.69 -3.96
C MET A 588 -6.73 7.23 -4.31
N GLY A 589 -7.77 6.46 -4.65
CA GLY A 589 -7.65 5.06 -5.02
C GLY A 589 -6.72 4.85 -6.23
N LYS A 590 -6.81 5.71 -7.25
CA LYS A 590 -5.91 5.73 -8.42
C LYS A 590 -4.44 5.89 -7.99
N PHE A 591 -4.14 6.84 -7.11
CA PHE A 591 -2.77 7.09 -6.66
C PHE A 591 -2.24 6.05 -5.66
N VAL A 592 -3.10 5.47 -4.81
CA VAL A 592 -2.74 4.36 -3.92
C VAL A 592 -2.33 3.15 -4.74
N GLU A 593 -3.12 2.78 -5.76
CA GLU A 593 -2.79 1.70 -6.69
C GLU A 593 -1.48 1.99 -7.45
N ALA A 594 -1.29 3.22 -7.93
CA ALA A 594 -0.04 3.61 -8.60
C ALA A 594 1.18 3.43 -7.68
N LYS A 595 1.09 3.87 -6.42
CA LYS A 595 2.16 3.70 -5.43
C LYS A 595 2.44 2.23 -5.14
N HIS A 596 1.39 1.41 -4.96
CA HIS A 596 1.55 -0.02 -4.73
C HIS A 596 2.24 -0.74 -5.89
N ARG A 597 1.85 -0.42 -7.14
CA ARG A 597 2.54 -0.95 -8.33
C ARG A 597 3.99 -0.48 -8.43
N LEU A 598 4.29 0.73 -7.95
CA LEU A 598 5.65 1.28 -7.99
C LEU A 598 6.57 0.70 -6.91
N MET A 599 6.07 -0.13 -5.98
CA MET A 599 6.85 -0.64 -4.86
C MET A 599 8.16 -1.38 -5.21
N PRO A 600 8.27 -2.18 -6.30
CA PRO A 600 9.56 -2.76 -6.66
C PRO A 600 10.62 -1.69 -6.93
N TYR A 601 10.23 -0.57 -7.55
CA TYR A 601 11.08 0.60 -7.75
C TYR A 601 11.37 1.34 -6.43
N LEU A 602 10.32 1.72 -5.68
CA LEU A 602 10.46 2.50 -4.43
C LEU A 602 11.28 1.77 -3.38
N TYR A 603 11.05 0.46 -3.22
CA TYR A 603 11.76 -0.32 -2.21
C TYR A 603 13.20 -0.62 -2.64
N ASN A 604 13.48 -0.74 -3.94
CA ASN A 604 14.86 -0.77 -4.43
C ASN A 604 15.57 0.56 -4.10
N LEU A 605 14.91 1.71 -4.26
CA LEU A 605 15.47 3.00 -3.82
C LEU A 605 15.70 3.03 -2.29
N ALA A 606 14.84 2.41 -1.49
CA ALA A 606 15.03 2.31 -0.04
C ALA A 606 16.27 1.46 0.33
N ILE A 607 16.52 0.36 -0.38
CA ILE A 607 17.75 -0.44 -0.21
C ILE A 607 18.99 0.35 -0.65
N GLN A 608 18.89 1.08 -1.76
CA GLN A 608 19.97 1.97 -2.21
C GLN A 608 20.23 3.07 -1.18
N ALA A 609 19.19 3.71 -0.63
CA ALA A 609 19.31 4.72 0.40
C ALA A 609 20.06 4.22 1.63
N HIS A 610 19.82 2.97 2.04
CA HIS A 610 20.60 2.37 3.11
C HIS A 610 22.07 2.15 2.72
N SER A 611 22.33 1.72 1.47
CA SER A 611 23.68 1.33 1.03
C SER A 611 24.56 2.54 0.66
N THR A 612 23.97 3.58 0.09
CA THR A 612 24.68 4.76 -0.42
C THR A 612 24.23 6.07 0.23
N GLY A 613 23.19 6.10 1.05
CA GLY A 613 22.66 7.34 1.61
C GLY A 613 21.90 8.23 0.63
N HIS A 614 21.63 7.77 -0.59
CA HIS A 614 20.91 8.55 -1.58
C HIS A 614 19.41 8.62 -1.22
N PRO A 615 18.80 9.82 -1.16
CA PRO A 615 17.40 9.93 -0.80
C PRO A 615 16.47 9.45 -1.91
N LEU A 616 15.24 9.10 -1.52
CA LEU A 616 14.18 8.77 -2.49
C LEU A 616 13.68 10.03 -3.18
N GLN A 617 13.35 11.07 -2.41
CA GLN A 617 12.92 12.36 -2.94
C GLN A 617 14.14 13.29 -3.07
N ARG A 618 14.50 13.64 -4.31
CA ARG A 618 15.74 14.36 -4.64
C ARG A 618 15.39 15.73 -5.22
N ALA A 619 15.99 16.79 -4.67
CA ALA A 619 15.97 18.09 -5.34
C ALA A 619 16.60 17.97 -6.74
N MET A 620 16.07 18.69 -7.72
CA MET A 620 16.43 18.52 -9.13
C MET A 620 17.95 18.64 -9.40
N PHE A 621 18.62 19.57 -8.71
CA PHE A 621 20.07 19.80 -8.88
C PHE A 621 20.95 18.61 -8.44
N LEU A 622 20.43 17.69 -7.61
CA LEU A 622 21.17 16.48 -7.22
C LEU A 622 21.38 15.54 -8.41
N GLU A 623 20.44 15.53 -9.37
CA GLU A 623 20.45 14.71 -10.57
C GLU A 623 20.98 15.44 -11.80
N PHE A 624 20.79 16.76 -11.85
CA PHE A 624 21.03 17.59 -13.04
C PHE A 624 21.92 18.79 -12.74
N LEU A 625 23.04 18.56 -12.05
CA LEU A 625 23.92 19.65 -11.61
C LEU A 625 24.42 20.56 -12.75
N ASP A 626 24.68 20.00 -13.93
CA ASP A 626 25.16 20.79 -15.08
C ASP A 626 24.07 21.70 -15.68
N ASP A 627 22.80 21.43 -15.37
CA ASP A 627 21.66 22.23 -15.76
C ASP A 627 21.33 23.28 -14.69
N ARG A 628 21.76 24.52 -14.95
CA ARG A 628 21.59 25.64 -14.02
C ARG A 628 20.14 25.98 -13.72
N THR A 629 19.19 25.66 -14.61
CA THR A 629 17.76 25.90 -14.35
C THR A 629 17.28 25.08 -13.17
N THR A 630 17.91 23.94 -12.90
CA THR A 630 17.51 23.04 -11.81
C THR A 630 17.95 23.48 -10.42
N HIS A 631 18.86 24.45 -10.33
CA HIS A 631 19.51 24.82 -9.07
C HIS A 631 18.57 25.52 -8.08
N THR A 632 17.48 26.12 -8.55
CA THR A 632 16.54 26.87 -7.70
C THR A 632 15.14 26.26 -7.67
N LEU A 633 14.92 25.11 -8.31
CA LEU A 633 13.61 24.47 -8.38
C LEU A 633 13.24 23.85 -7.05
N ASP A 634 12.07 24.23 -6.53
CA ASP A 634 11.55 23.81 -5.24
C ASP A 634 10.07 23.40 -5.25
N ARG A 635 9.44 23.44 -6.43
CA ARG A 635 8.05 22.99 -6.70
C ARG A 635 7.96 21.68 -7.47
N GLN A 636 9.08 20.99 -7.61
CA GLN A 636 9.19 19.69 -8.28
C GLN A 636 10.41 18.95 -7.75
N TYR A 637 10.45 17.65 -7.97
CA TYR A 637 11.56 16.82 -7.51
C TYR A 637 11.72 15.58 -8.39
N MET A 638 12.87 14.91 -8.24
CA MET A 638 13.08 13.57 -8.76
C MET A 638 12.73 12.55 -7.67
N LEU A 639 11.87 11.58 -7.97
CA LEU A 639 11.63 10.40 -7.14
C LEU A 639 12.54 9.28 -7.64
N GLY A 640 13.67 9.09 -6.97
CA GLY A 640 14.80 8.32 -7.45
C GLY A 640 15.43 8.96 -8.69
N GLN A 641 16.02 8.15 -9.56
CA GLN A 641 16.73 8.63 -10.76
C GLN A 641 15.85 8.73 -12.01
N SER A 642 14.66 8.11 -11.99
CA SER A 642 13.86 7.86 -13.19
C SER A 642 12.59 8.69 -13.30
N LEU A 643 12.03 9.19 -12.20
CA LEU A 643 10.73 9.87 -12.20
C LEU A 643 10.89 11.33 -11.77
N LEU A 644 10.47 12.27 -12.61
CA LEU A 644 10.28 13.67 -12.25
C LEU A 644 8.82 13.86 -11.85
N VAL A 645 8.57 14.33 -10.63
CA VAL A 645 7.23 14.61 -10.10
C VAL A 645 7.09 16.11 -9.91
N ALA A 646 6.03 16.70 -10.47
CA ALA A 646 5.70 18.12 -10.30
C ALA A 646 4.31 18.25 -9.67
N PRO A 647 4.20 18.34 -8.34
CA PRO A 647 2.93 18.62 -7.69
C PRO A 647 2.31 19.94 -8.16
N VAL A 648 0.98 20.02 -8.13
CA VAL A 648 0.23 21.21 -8.56
C VAL A 648 -0.17 22.02 -7.32
N PHE A 649 0.21 23.29 -7.29
CA PHE A 649 0.02 24.21 -6.15
C PHE A 649 -0.91 25.39 -6.49
N VAL A 650 -1.81 25.19 -7.45
CA VAL A 650 -2.74 26.19 -7.95
C VAL A 650 -4.12 25.56 -8.14
N ASP A 651 -5.13 26.41 -8.27
CA ASP A 651 -6.51 26.01 -8.56
C ASP A 651 -6.60 25.21 -9.88
N VAL A 652 -7.62 24.35 -10.01
CA VAL A 652 -7.84 23.52 -11.20
C VAL A 652 -8.02 24.31 -12.50
N GLU A 653 -8.44 25.58 -12.43
CA GLU A 653 -8.58 26.44 -13.61
C GLU A 653 -7.28 27.17 -14.01
N GLU A 654 -6.26 27.11 -13.16
CA GLU A 654 -4.98 27.83 -13.35
C GLU A 654 -3.89 26.96 -14.00
N GLU A 655 -3.00 27.60 -14.76
CA GLU A 655 -1.84 26.94 -15.34
C GLU A 655 -0.78 26.64 -14.27
N SER A 656 -0.39 25.37 -14.15
CA SER A 656 0.77 24.95 -13.38
C SER A 656 2.03 25.08 -14.23
N GLU A 657 3.15 25.53 -13.63
CA GLU A 657 4.45 25.63 -14.29
C GLU A 657 5.51 24.76 -13.64
N TYR A 658 6.22 23.99 -14.45
CA TYR A 658 7.37 23.18 -14.03
C TYR A 658 8.37 22.99 -15.17
N TYR A 659 9.58 22.56 -14.84
CA TYR A 659 10.69 22.41 -15.77
C TYR A 659 11.02 20.94 -16.05
N VAL A 660 11.21 20.59 -17.31
CA VAL A 660 11.65 19.27 -17.76
C VAL A 660 13.08 19.38 -18.31
N PRO A 661 14.10 18.73 -17.71
CA PRO A 661 15.49 18.79 -18.16
C PRO A 661 15.71 18.19 -19.54
N ALA A 662 16.92 18.36 -20.09
CA ALA A 662 17.30 17.80 -21.39
C ALA A 662 17.01 16.30 -21.50
N GLY A 663 16.36 15.91 -22.60
CA GLY A 663 15.95 14.53 -22.86
C GLY A 663 14.52 14.46 -23.40
N ARG A 664 14.14 13.28 -23.88
CA ARG A 664 12.78 12.99 -24.34
C ARG A 664 12.04 12.26 -23.23
N TRP A 665 11.15 12.97 -22.54
CA TRP A 665 10.48 12.50 -21.33
C TRP A 665 9.07 12.02 -21.66
N THR A 666 8.71 10.85 -21.13
CA THR A 666 7.41 10.21 -21.37
C THR A 666 6.55 10.34 -20.12
N SER A 667 5.27 10.73 -20.25
CA SER A 667 4.38 10.75 -19.09
C SER A 667 4.15 9.34 -18.56
N PHE A 668 4.16 9.18 -17.23
CA PHE A 668 3.98 7.89 -16.56
C PHE A 668 2.55 7.37 -16.68
N PHE A 669 1.57 8.26 -16.59
CA PHE A 669 0.14 7.92 -16.66
C PHE A 669 -0.41 7.92 -18.10
N HIS A 670 0.16 8.77 -18.96
CA HIS A 670 -0.29 8.98 -20.35
C HIS A 670 0.87 8.80 -21.33
N PRO A 671 1.32 7.57 -21.62
CA PRO A 671 2.60 7.35 -22.32
C PRO A 671 2.66 7.86 -23.76
N GLU A 672 1.52 8.16 -24.37
CA GLU A 672 1.41 8.87 -25.64
C GLU A 672 1.85 10.34 -25.55
N ARG A 673 1.80 10.91 -24.34
CA ARG A 673 2.23 12.27 -24.06
C ARG A 673 3.74 12.30 -23.80
N ILE A 674 4.46 12.97 -24.69
CA ILE A 674 5.91 13.04 -24.68
C ILE A 674 6.35 14.51 -24.79
N VAL A 675 7.33 14.89 -23.97
CA VAL A 675 7.93 16.23 -23.95
C VAL A 675 9.41 16.13 -24.28
N GLN A 676 9.86 17.00 -25.19
CA GLN A 676 11.28 17.19 -25.46
C GLN A 676 11.80 18.33 -24.58
N GLY A 677 12.61 18.00 -23.58
CA GLY A 677 13.36 18.98 -22.80
C GLY A 677 14.70 19.35 -23.46
N PRO A 678 15.40 20.40 -23.00
CA PRO A 678 15.07 21.21 -21.83
C PRO A 678 13.93 22.20 -22.11
N ALA A 679 12.88 22.21 -21.29
CA ALA A 679 11.72 23.08 -21.50
C ALA A 679 10.99 23.39 -20.18
N TRP A 680 10.49 24.62 -20.05
CA TRP A 680 9.43 24.94 -19.08
C TRP A 680 8.09 24.58 -19.70
N ILE A 681 7.28 23.87 -18.94
CA ILE A 681 5.94 23.44 -19.32
C ILE A 681 4.93 24.28 -18.54
N LYS A 682 3.90 24.74 -19.25
CA LYS A 682 2.71 25.38 -18.67
C LYS A 682 1.50 24.60 -19.13
N GLU A 683 0.65 24.21 -18.20
CA GLU A 683 -0.58 23.48 -18.51
C GLU A 683 -1.59 23.57 -17.38
N ILE A 684 -2.86 23.46 -17.72
CA ILE A 684 -3.93 23.19 -16.76
C ILE A 684 -3.96 21.68 -16.52
N VAL A 685 -3.73 21.26 -15.29
CA VAL A 685 -3.69 19.84 -14.91
C VAL A 685 -5.06 19.43 -14.34
N PRO A 686 -5.70 18.35 -14.82
CA PRO A 686 -6.93 17.83 -14.20
C PRO A 686 -6.76 17.51 -12.70
N LEU A 687 -7.82 17.65 -11.91
CA LEU A 687 -7.76 17.52 -10.44
C LEU A 687 -7.36 16.10 -9.99
N ASP A 688 -7.69 15.08 -10.77
CA ASP A 688 -7.34 13.68 -10.53
C ASP A 688 -5.96 13.29 -11.11
N GLU A 689 -5.13 14.27 -11.49
CA GLU A 689 -3.82 14.05 -12.10
C GLU A 689 -2.69 14.82 -11.41
N ILE A 690 -1.48 14.31 -11.63
CA ILE A 690 -0.21 14.94 -11.28
C ILE A 690 0.80 14.67 -12.39
N PRO A 691 1.53 15.69 -12.89
CA PRO A 691 2.60 15.46 -13.84
C PRO A 691 3.70 14.57 -13.25
N VAL A 692 3.86 13.38 -13.83
CA VAL A 692 4.93 12.44 -13.53
C VAL A 692 5.59 12.04 -14.84
N TRP A 693 6.86 12.42 -15.00
CA TRP A 693 7.62 12.24 -16.23
C TRP A 693 8.73 11.21 -16.02
N VAL A 694 8.81 10.24 -16.93
CA VAL A 694 9.84 9.22 -16.92
C VAL A 694 11.01 9.65 -17.79
N ARG A 695 12.21 9.62 -17.21
CA ARG A 695 13.47 9.97 -17.87
C ARG A 695 13.80 8.95 -18.98
N PRO A 696 14.29 9.36 -20.15
CA PRO A 696 14.76 8.43 -21.18
C PRO A 696 15.95 7.60 -20.66
N GLY A 697 16.09 6.39 -21.18
CA GLY A 697 17.05 5.40 -20.71
C GLY A 697 16.68 4.73 -19.38
N SER A 698 15.42 4.84 -18.94
CA SER A 698 14.95 4.22 -17.70
C SER A 698 14.35 2.83 -17.93
N VAL A 699 14.57 1.93 -16.97
CA VAL A 699 13.90 0.64 -16.87
C VAL A 699 13.21 0.55 -15.51
N ILE A 700 11.89 0.60 -15.50
CA ILE A 700 11.09 0.58 -14.28
C ILE A 700 10.35 -0.75 -14.18
N ALA A 701 10.58 -1.48 -13.10
CA ALA A 701 9.79 -2.66 -12.76
C ALA A 701 8.58 -2.24 -11.93
N LEU A 702 7.39 -2.49 -12.45
CA LEU A 702 6.14 -2.33 -11.72
C LEU A 702 5.61 -3.69 -11.28
N GLY A 703 5.02 -3.74 -10.09
CA GLY A 703 4.22 -4.88 -9.68
C GLY A 703 2.90 -4.98 -10.44
N PRO A 704 2.19 -6.09 -10.24
CA PRO A 704 0.94 -6.36 -10.94
C PRO A 704 -0.15 -5.36 -10.55
N GLU A 705 -1.18 -5.25 -11.39
CA GLU A 705 -2.36 -4.46 -11.06
C GLU A 705 -3.14 -5.07 -9.89
N LYS A 706 -3.81 -4.22 -9.13
CA LYS A 706 -4.69 -4.56 -7.99
C LYS A 706 -3.97 -5.37 -6.92
N THR A 707 -2.72 -5.01 -6.64
CA THR A 707 -1.93 -5.59 -5.54
C THR A 707 -2.59 -5.36 -4.18
N GLY A 708 -3.33 -4.25 -4.03
CA GLY A 708 -4.12 -3.92 -2.84
C GLY A 708 -3.32 -3.57 -1.58
N ARG A 709 -2.00 -3.74 -1.60
CA ARG A 709 -1.08 -3.44 -0.50
C ARG A 709 0.33 -3.17 -1.04
N PRO A 710 1.21 -2.49 -0.28
CA PRO A 710 2.59 -2.23 -0.70
C PRO A 710 3.53 -3.44 -0.50
N ASP A 711 3.19 -4.35 0.42
CA ASP A 711 4.00 -5.49 0.86
C ASP A 711 3.51 -6.79 0.21
N TYR A 712 4.08 -7.12 -0.96
CA TYR A 712 3.82 -8.35 -1.71
C TYR A 712 5.12 -8.89 -2.30
N ASP A 713 5.09 -10.09 -2.87
CA ASP A 713 6.25 -10.66 -3.53
C ASP A 713 6.55 -9.90 -4.83
N TYR A 714 7.54 -8.98 -4.78
CA TYR A 714 7.96 -8.17 -5.92
C TYR A 714 8.60 -8.99 -7.04
N SER A 715 8.90 -10.27 -6.85
CA SER A 715 9.42 -11.13 -7.91
C SER A 715 8.36 -11.66 -8.87
N LYS A 716 7.07 -11.42 -8.60
CA LYS A 716 5.95 -12.05 -9.32
C LYS A 716 5.17 -11.06 -10.17
N GLY A 717 4.90 -11.42 -11.43
CA GLY A 717 4.02 -10.68 -12.32
C GLY A 717 4.49 -9.26 -12.62
N LEU A 718 5.78 -9.09 -12.87
CA LEU A 718 6.38 -7.78 -13.14
C LEU A 718 5.98 -7.25 -14.52
N ASP A 719 5.54 -6.00 -14.57
CA ASP A 719 5.47 -5.20 -15.80
C ASP A 719 6.75 -4.37 -15.92
N LEU A 720 7.63 -4.77 -16.83
CA LEU A 720 8.89 -4.09 -17.07
C LEU A 720 8.72 -3.00 -18.12
N ARG A 721 8.86 -1.74 -17.72
CA ARG A 721 8.69 -0.58 -18.61
C ARG A 721 10.05 -0.03 -19.02
N VAL A 722 10.35 -0.07 -20.32
CA VAL A 722 11.61 0.37 -20.93
C VAL A 722 11.36 1.64 -21.72
N TYR A 723 12.01 2.73 -21.31
CA TYR A 723 11.83 4.05 -21.89
C TYR A 723 13.06 4.46 -22.69
N GLU A 724 12.93 4.51 -24.02
CA GLU A 724 13.89 5.15 -24.93
C GLU A 724 15.37 4.84 -24.65
N LEU A 725 15.72 3.54 -24.62
CA LEU A 725 17.08 3.09 -24.38
C LEU A 725 18.00 3.48 -25.55
N ALA A 726 19.14 4.13 -25.28
CA ALA A 726 20.09 4.52 -26.32
C ALA A 726 20.84 3.31 -26.88
N GLU A 727 21.30 3.40 -28.14
CA GLU A 727 22.11 2.36 -28.76
C GLU A 727 23.42 2.14 -27.98
N GLY A 728 23.70 0.89 -27.58
CA GLY A 728 24.83 0.52 -26.72
C GLY A 728 24.57 0.68 -25.22
N GLN A 729 23.43 1.20 -24.79
CA GLN A 729 23.10 1.39 -23.38
C GLN A 729 22.64 0.06 -22.74
N SER A 730 23.06 -0.16 -21.49
CA SER A 730 22.65 -1.28 -20.64
C SER A 730 22.22 -0.74 -19.28
N VAL A 731 21.06 -1.18 -18.78
CA VAL A 731 20.50 -0.78 -17.49
C VAL A 731 20.23 -2.02 -16.65
N GLU A 732 20.60 -1.97 -15.38
CA GLU A 732 20.32 -3.02 -14.40
C GLU A 732 19.30 -2.54 -13.38
N THR A 733 18.25 -3.33 -13.20
CA THR A 733 17.18 -3.09 -12.22
C THR A 733 17.14 -4.26 -11.24
N ASN A 734 17.39 -3.95 -9.97
CA ASN A 734 17.30 -4.91 -8.88
C ASN A 734 15.85 -5.03 -8.40
N ILE A 735 15.37 -6.27 -8.29
CA ILE A 735 14.08 -6.59 -7.71
C ILE A 735 14.28 -6.92 -6.22
N PRO A 736 13.69 -6.16 -5.30
CA PRO A 736 13.86 -6.41 -3.87
C PRO A 736 13.14 -7.68 -3.40
N GLY A 737 13.67 -8.32 -2.37
CA GLY A 737 13.02 -9.46 -1.70
C GLY A 737 12.09 -9.06 -0.56
N GLU A 738 11.41 -10.06 0.02
CA GLU A 738 10.41 -9.88 1.09
C GLU A 738 10.97 -9.28 2.38
N THR A 739 12.26 -9.48 2.68
CA THR A 739 12.87 -9.02 3.94
C THR A 739 14.19 -8.29 3.73
N GLY A 740 14.32 -7.13 4.36
CA GLY A 740 15.58 -6.39 4.52
C GLY A 740 16.23 -5.94 3.21
N LYS A 741 17.57 -5.99 3.16
CA LYS A 741 18.40 -5.55 2.01
C LYS A 741 18.48 -6.55 0.87
N SER A 742 17.61 -7.57 0.83
CA SER A 742 17.76 -8.67 -0.11
C SER A 742 17.33 -8.27 -1.52
N THR A 743 18.08 -8.74 -2.52
CA THR A 743 17.72 -8.65 -3.94
C THR A 743 17.42 -10.06 -4.41
N VAL A 744 16.20 -10.30 -4.90
CA VAL A 744 15.76 -11.64 -5.35
C VAL A 744 16.08 -11.90 -6.81
N ALA A 745 16.21 -10.83 -7.61
CA ALA A 745 16.66 -10.92 -8.99
C ALA A 745 17.28 -9.60 -9.45
N THR A 746 18.23 -9.67 -10.37
CA THR A 746 18.72 -8.49 -11.11
C THR A 746 18.39 -8.68 -12.58
N ILE A 747 17.63 -7.74 -13.14
CA ILE A 747 17.26 -7.72 -14.56
C ILE A 747 18.18 -6.75 -15.28
N ARG A 748 18.84 -7.18 -16.35
CA ARG A 748 19.59 -6.33 -17.27
C ARG A 748 18.80 -6.16 -18.56
N VAL A 749 18.63 -4.92 -18.99
CA VAL A 749 18.09 -4.57 -20.31
C VAL A 749 19.17 -3.85 -21.09
N GLU A 750 19.52 -4.35 -22.27
CA GLU A 750 20.55 -3.76 -23.14
C GLU A 750 20.01 -3.53 -24.55
N LYS A 751 20.39 -2.43 -25.19
CA LYS A 751 20.11 -2.18 -26.61
C LYS A 751 21.39 -2.28 -27.42
N LYS A 752 21.40 -3.15 -28.44
CA LYS A 752 22.55 -3.35 -29.32
C LYS A 752 22.11 -3.74 -30.73
N ASN A 753 22.68 -3.08 -31.74
CA ASN A 753 22.36 -3.19 -33.15
C ASN A 753 20.84 -3.04 -33.43
N GLY A 754 20.16 -2.17 -32.69
CA GLY A 754 18.70 -2.02 -32.77
C GLY A 754 17.88 -3.13 -32.11
N GLU A 755 18.50 -4.14 -31.49
CA GLU A 755 17.83 -5.18 -30.70
C GLU A 755 17.85 -4.80 -29.21
N ILE A 756 16.72 -4.99 -28.50
CA ILE A 756 16.65 -4.89 -27.03
C ILE A 756 16.66 -6.29 -26.45
N LYS A 757 17.60 -6.58 -25.55
CA LYS A 757 17.73 -7.86 -24.85
C LYS A 757 17.44 -7.67 -23.37
N VAL A 758 16.54 -8.48 -22.85
CA VAL A 758 16.19 -8.51 -21.42
C VAL A 758 16.68 -9.84 -20.85
N ASN A 759 17.57 -9.78 -19.85
CA ASN A 759 18.18 -10.94 -19.22
C ASN A 759 18.11 -10.82 -17.71
N THR A 760 17.66 -11.88 -17.02
CA THR A 760 17.83 -11.97 -15.57
C THR A 760 19.25 -12.47 -15.28
N LEU A 761 20.12 -11.59 -14.76
CA LEU A 761 21.53 -11.89 -14.50
C LEU A 761 21.72 -12.81 -13.29
N THR A 762 20.95 -12.54 -12.23
CA THR A 762 21.01 -13.24 -10.95
C THR A 762 19.60 -13.49 -10.45
N GLY A 763 19.43 -14.57 -9.69
CA GLY A 763 18.15 -14.90 -9.07
C GLY A 763 17.07 -15.31 -10.07
N LYS A 764 15.80 -15.19 -9.64
CA LYS A 764 14.63 -15.54 -10.46
C LYS A 764 13.49 -14.56 -10.20
N CYS A 765 12.85 -14.10 -11.27
CA CYS A 765 11.64 -13.28 -11.24
C CYS A 765 10.74 -13.65 -12.42
N ASP A 766 9.43 -13.49 -12.25
CA ASP A 766 8.41 -13.65 -13.28
C ASP A 766 8.11 -12.28 -13.88
N ILE A 767 8.51 -12.07 -15.13
CA ILE A 767 8.18 -10.89 -15.93
C ILE A 767 6.96 -11.25 -16.76
N SER A 768 5.81 -10.63 -16.48
CA SER A 768 4.58 -10.87 -17.22
C SER A 768 4.52 -10.10 -18.52
N SER A 769 5.07 -8.88 -18.53
CA SER A 769 5.04 -8.00 -19.69
C SER A 769 6.27 -7.11 -19.76
N ILE A 770 6.64 -6.74 -20.98
CA ILE A 770 7.66 -5.75 -21.27
C ILE A 770 7.03 -4.68 -22.16
N SER A 771 6.97 -3.44 -21.69
CA SER A 771 6.43 -2.31 -22.44
C SER A 771 7.59 -1.46 -22.96
N LEU A 772 7.64 -1.21 -24.27
CA LEU A 772 8.66 -0.36 -24.90
C LEU A 772 8.08 1.00 -25.27
N PHE A 773 8.69 2.07 -24.78
CA PHE A 773 8.28 3.45 -25.06
C PHE A 773 9.29 4.14 -25.97
N GLY A 774 8.78 4.80 -27.02
CA GLY A 774 9.57 5.48 -28.05
C GLY A 774 10.18 4.57 -29.13
N GLU A 775 9.88 3.28 -29.09
CA GLU A 775 10.33 2.28 -30.07
C GLU A 775 9.12 1.61 -30.74
N THR A 776 9.30 1.12 -31.97
CA THR A 776 8.32 0.26 -32.66
C THR A 776 8.81 -1.18 -32.65
N ILE A 777 8.04 -2.09 -32.05
CA ILE A 777 8.39 -3.50 -32.01
C ILE A 777 8.19 -4.10 -33.41
N LYS A 778 9.29 -4.56 -34.03
CA LYS A 778 9.24 -5.25 -35.34
C LYS A 778 9.02 -6.75 -35.19
N ASP A 779 9.68 -7.35 -34.20
CA ASP A 779 9.65 -8.77 -33.89
C ASP A 779 10.06 -8.96 -32.41
N ALA A 780 9.69 -10.08 -31.81
CA ALA A 780 10.07 -10.44 -30.43
C ALA A 780 10.34 -11.94 -30.31
N THR A 781 11.38 -12.30 -29.55
CA THR A 781 11.68 -13.70 -29.20
C THR A 781 11.39 -13.91 -27.72
N GLY A 782 10.61 -14.95 -27.38
CA GLY A 782 10.21 -15.25 -26.00
C GLY A 782 8.92 -14.57 -25.52
N GLY A 783 8.11 -14.00 -26.43
CA GLY A 783 6.82 -13.40 -26.09
C GLY A 783 6.02 -12.97 -27.33
N THR A 784 4.71 -12.78 -27.16
CA THR A 784 3.84 -12.24 -28.22
C THR A 784 3.79 -10.72 -28.18
N VAL A 785 3.93 -10.09 -29.35
CA VAL A 785 3.82 -8.63 -29.49
C VAL A 785 2.35 -8.21 -29.55
N GLN A 786 1.96 -7.28 -28.67
CA GLN A 786 0.68 -6.59 -28.67
C GLN A 786 0.94 -5.07 -28.69
N SER A 787 0.86 -4.46 -29.88
CA SER A 787 1.23 -3.05 -30.08
C SER A 787 2.69 -2.78 -29.63
N ASN A 788 2.90 -1.89 -28.64
CA ASN A 788 4.20 -1.57 -28.05
C ASN A 788 4.54 -2.37 -26.78
N GLN A 789 3.78 -3.44 -26.51
CA GLN A 789 3.98 -4.32 -25.36
C GLN A 789 4.30 -5.74 -25.84
N ILE A 790 5.20 -6.41 -25.14
CA ILE A 790 5.51 -7.83 -25.31
C ILE A 790 4.92 -8.55 -24.11
N ILE A 791 3.97 -9.44 -24.35
CA ILE A 791 3.50 -10.38 -23.33
C ILE A 791 4.45 -11.56 -23.35
N VAL A 792 5.21 -11.74 -22.28
CA VAL A 792 6.29 -12.74 -22.23
C VAL A 792 5.66 -14.14 -22.18
N GLU A 793 6.01 -14.96 -23.17
CA GLU A 793 5.57 -16.35 -23.25
C GLU A 793 6.43 -17.18 -22.30
N ARG A 794 5.81 -17.76 -21.28
CA ARG A 794 6.54 -18.53 -20.27
C ARG A 794 7.27 -19.71 -20.92
N PRO A 795 8.61 -19.83 -20.80
CA PRO A 795 9.27 -21.08 -21.11
C PRO A 795 8.73 -22.12 -20.13
N HIS A 796 8.20 -23.23 -20.65
CA HIS A 796 7.81 -24.41 -19.88
C HIS A 796 9.06 -25.05 -19.24
N SER A 797 9.61 -24.40 -18.22
CA SER A 797 10.51 -25.03 -17.26
C SER A 797 9.64 -25.65 -16.17
N GLY A 798 9.57 -26.98 -16.19
CA GLY A 798 8.81 -27.76 -15.23
C GLY A 798 9.18 -27.37 -13.80
N ARG A 799 8.14 -27.17 -12.98
CA ARG A 799 8.13 -26.69 -11.59
C ARG A 799 8.07 -25.17 -11.44
N GLU A 800 6.97 -24.59 -11.91
CA GLU A 800 6.15 -23.77 -11.02
C GLU A 800 4.73 -24.32 -11.01
N MET A 801 4.16 -24.24 -9.82
CA MET A 801 2.92 -24.87 -9.41
C MET A 801 1.76 -24.20 -10.15
N TYR A 802 1.35 -24.78 -11.28
CA TYR A 802 0.07 -24.43 -11.88
C TYR A 802 -1.01 -24.66 -10.82
N LYS A 803 -1.73 -23.61 -10.45
CA LYS A 803 -3.12 -23.80 -10.03
C LYS A 803 -3.78 -24.67 -11.11
N PRO A 804 -4.44 -25.77 -10.74
CA PRO A 804 -4.85 -26.78 -11.69
C PRO A 804 -5.73 -26.15 -12.77
N PHE A 805 -5.55 -26.62 -14.01
CA PHE A 805 -6.31 -26.31 -15.23
C PHE A 805 -7.84 -26.25 -15.02
N SER A 806 -8.34 -26.84 -13.93
CA SER A 806 -9.72 -26.78 -13.44
C SER A 806 -10.18 -25.39 -12.96
N GLU A 807 -9.31 -24.46 -12.58
CA GLU A 807 -9.73 -23.10 -12.16
C GLU A 807 -10.01 -22.15 -13.36
N VAL A 808 -9.40 -22.40 -14.53
CA VAL A 808 -9.62 -21.59 -15.76
C VAL A 808 -10.91 -22.01 -16.47
N LEU A 809 -11.38 -23.25 -16.27
CA LEU A 809 -12.60 -23.78 -16.87
C LEU A 809 -13.91 -23.30 -16.20
N LEU A 810 -13.83 -22.45 -15.17
CA LEU A 810 -14.99 -22.02 -14.37
C LEU A 810 -15.39 -20.54 -14.59
N VAL A 811 -14.72 -19.83 -15.49
CA VAL A 811 -14.98 -18.41 -15.75
C VAL A 811 -15.61 -18.26 -17.14
N SER A 812 -16.77 -17.60 -17.23
CA SER A 812 -17.48 -17.44 -18.51
C SER A 812 -16.65 -16.60 -19.50
N PRO A 813 -16.82 -16.75 -20.83
CA PRO A 813 -16.18 -15.88 -21.82
C PRO A 813 -16.46 -14.39 -21.59
N GLN A 814 -17.57 -14.03 -20.94
CA GLN A 814 -17.87 -12.65 -20.56
C GLN A 814 -16.98 -12.16 -19.41
N ASP A 815 -16.75 -12.98 -18.40
CA ASP A 815 -15.83 -12.65 -17.30
C ASP A 815 -14.37 -12.68 -17.75
N LEU A 816 -14.02 -13.58 -18.67
CA LEU A 816 -12.70 -13.59 -19.31
C LEU A 816 -12.52 -12.33 -20.17
N GLY A 817 -13.53 -11.95 -20.96
CA GLY A 817 -13.53 -10.69 -21.73
C GLY A 817 -13.42 -9.46 -20.83
N ARG A 818 -14.15 -9.42 -19.70
CA ARG A 818 -14.10 -8.33 -18.72
C ARG A 818 -12.75 -8.26 -18.00
N LYS A 819 -12.23 -9.40 -17.53
CA LYS A 819 -10.97 -9.46 -16.77
C LYS A 819 -9.75 -9.25 -17.66
N CYS A 820 -9.80 -9.70 -18.91
CA CYS A 820 -8.69 -9.61 -19.87
C CYS A 820 -8.85 -8.47 -20.88
N LYS A 821 -9.90 -7.64 -20.77
CA LYS A 821 -10.20 -6.50 -21.67
C LYS A 821 -10.24 -6.87 -23.16
N ILE A 822 -10.68 -8.09 -23.49
CA ILE A 822 -10.92 -8.55 -24.86
C ILE A 822 -12.42 -8.68 -25.09
N SER A 823 -12.86 -8.60 -26.34
CA SER A 823 -14.28 -8.74 -26.63
C SER A 823 -14.79 -10.12 -26.19
N PRO A 824 -16.06 -10.26 -25.79
CA PRO A 824 -16.66 -11.57 -25.52
C PRO A 824 -16.50 -12.57 -26.68
N LEU A 825 -16.37 -12.07 -27.92
CA LEU A 825 -16.10 -12.85 -29.13
C LEU A 825 -14.66 -13.38 -29.17
N GLU A 826 -13.66 -12.58 -28.81
CA GLU A 826 -12.27 -13.02 -28.69
C GLU A 826 -12.07 -13.96 -27.49
N ALA A 827 -12.72 -13.69 -26.36
CA ALA A 827 -12.72 -14.58 -25.21
C ALA A 827 -13.34 -15.94 -25.55
N LYS A 828 -14.40 -15.96 -26.37
CA LYS A 828 -15.02 -17.18 -26.90
C LYS A 828 -14.10 -17.89 -27.90
N ALA A 829 -13.38 -17.16 -28.76
CA ALA A 829 -12.40 -17.72 -29.68
C ALA A 829 -11.20 -18.35 -28.95
N ILE A 830 -10.74 -17.75 -27.85
CA ILE A 830 -9.70 -18.29 -26.97
C ILE A 830 -10.20 -19.55 -26.26
N PHE A 831 -11.42 -19.52 -25.71
CA PHE A 831 -12.06 -20.71 -25.14
C PHE A 831 -12.13 -21.86 -26.15
N ASN A 832 -12.56 -21.58 -27.39
CA ASN A 832 -12.64 -22.57 -28.46
C ASN A 832 -11.25 -23.12 -28.85
N THR A 833 -10.23 -22.26 -28.94
CA THR A 833 -8.85 -22.64 -29.29
C THR A 833 -8.19 -23.49 -28.20
N VAL A 834 -8.46 -23.19 -26.93
CA VAL A 834 -7.96 -23.90 -25.76
C VAL A 834 -8.67 -25.25 -25.57
N CYS A 835 -9.99 -25.31 -25.79
CA CYS A 835 -10.77 -26.54 -25.71
C CYS A 835 -10.52 -27.50 -26.88
N GLN A 836 -9.98 -27.03 -28.00
CA GLN A 836 -9.64 -27.87 -29.16
C GLN A 836 -8.34 -28.67 -29.01
N ASN A 837 -7.42 -28.28 -28.11
CA ASN A 837 -6.05 -28.78 -28.17
C ASN A 837 -5.56 -29.67 -27.02
N ASN A 838 -6.23 -29.83 -25.87
CA ASN A 838 -5.80 -30.80 -24.85
C ASN A 838 -6.92 -31.19 -23.86
N ALA A 839 -7.10 -32.51 -23.68
CA ALA A 839 -8.09 -33.24 -22.85
C ALA A 839 -9.45 -33.56 -23.54
N PRO A 840 -10.03 -34.76 -23.31
CA PRO A 840 -11.23 -35.21 -24.01
C PRO A 840 -12.40 -34.28 -23.71
N GLN A 841 -12.94 -33.65 -24.76
CA GLN A 841 -13.97 -32.63 -24.67
C GLN A 841 -15.23 -33.14 -23.97
N ILE A 842 -15.66 -32.42 -22.92
CA ILE A 842 -17.07 -32.40 -22.53
C ILE A 842 -17.79 -31.60 -23.61
N ARG A 843 -18.69 -32.25 -24.35
CA ARG A 843 -19.38 -31.69 -25.52
C ARG A 843 -20.31 -30.54 -25.12
N SER A 844 -20.37 -29.51 -25.95
CA SER A 844 -21.36 -28.44 -25.82
C SER A 844 -22.74 -28.92 -26.27
N LEU A 845 -23.83 -28.24 -25.88
CA LEU A 845 -25.20 -28.55 -26.30
C LEU A 845 -25.36 -28.64 -27.84
N ALA A 846 -24.49 -27.93 -28.58
CA ALA A 846 -24.49 -27.86 -30.04
C ALA A 846 -23.88 -29.11 -30.72
N ASP A 847 -23.13 -29.95 -29.99
CA ASP A 847 -22.42 -31.12 -30.53
C ASP A 847 -23.23 -32.43 -30.41
N VAL A 848 -24.51 -32.36 -30.02
CA VAL A 848 -25.39 -33.51 -29.73
C VAL A 848 -26.00 -34.11 -31.01
N GLY A 849 -25.70 -33.56 -32.18
CA GLY A 849 -26.39 -33.84 -33.44
C GLY A 849 -25.93 -35.06 -34.25
N ASP A 850 -24.67 -35.47 -34.19
CA ASP A 850 -24.13 -36.46 -35.15
C ASP A 850 -23.08 -37.38 -34.51
N ASP A 851 -23.52 -38.47 -33.87
CA ASP A 851 -22.71 -39.69 -33.68
C ASP A 851 -23.57 -40.83 -33.12
N GLN A 852 -23.24 -42.08 -33.47
CA GLN A 852 -23.86 -43.31 -32.94
C GLN A 852 -23.57 -43.50 -31.43
N GLU A 853 -24.12 -42.64 -30.57
CA GLU A 853 -23.93 -42.69 -29.12
C GLU A 853 -24.71 -43.84 -28.48
N LEU A 854 -24.03 -44.63 -27.64
CA LEU A 854 -24.67 -45.67 -26.83
C LEU A 854 -25.45 -45.03 -25.68
N VAL A 855 -26.62 -45.60 -25.40
CA VAL A 855 -27.54 -45.18 -24.34
C VAL A 855 -27.66 -46.29 -23.31
N CYS A 856 -27.64 -45.94 -22.02
CA CYS A 856 -27.88 -46.86 -20.92
C CYS A 856 -29.36 -46.76 -20.50
N SER A 857 -30.10 -47.85 -20.66
CA SER A 857 -31.47 -47.96 -20.17
C SER A 857 -31.55 -47.77 -18.66
N THR A 858 -32.63 -47.14 -18.21
CA THR A 858 -33.02 -47.06 -16.80
C THR A 858 -33.71 -48.33 -16.33
N GLY A 859 -34.16 -49.22 -17.22
CA GLY A 859 -34.95 -50.41 -16.92
C GLY A 859 -36.46 -50.21 -16.97
N ASP A 860 -36.94 -48.98 -17.17
CA ASP A 860 -38.35 -48.65 -17.36
C ASP A 860 -38.53 -47.97 -18.73
N ASN A 861 -39.35 -48.58 -19.60
CA ASN A 861 -39.51 -48.11 -20.99
C ASN A 861 -40.13 -46.71 -21.07
N TYR A 862 -41.02 -46.34 -20.15
CA TYR A 862 -41.65 -45.02 -20.13
C TYR A 862 -40.66 -43.96 -19.66
N LEU A 863 -39.84 -44.30 -18.65
CA LEU A 863 -38.75 -43.46 -18.19
C LEU A 863 -37.71 -43.26 -19.30
N ASP A 864 -37.28 -44.33 -19.96
CA ASP A 864 -36.32 -44.24 -21.08
C ASP A 864 -36.85 -43.38 -22.21
N THR A 865 -38.13 -43.53 -22.56
CA THR A 865 -38.77 -42.69 -23.59
C THR A 865 -38.73 -41.21 -23.19
N ALA A 866 -39.06 -40.88 -21.93
CA ALA A 866 -39.01 -39.51 -21.43
C ALA A 866 -37.59 -38.91 -21.41
N LEU A 867 -36.56 -39.74 -21.20
CA LEU A 867 -35.16 -39.33 -21.22
C LEU A 867 -34.53 -39.33 -22.63
N GLY A 868 -35.31 -39.59 -23.68
CA GLY A 868 -34.83 -39.60 -25.07
C GLY A 868 -34.14 -40.91 -25.47
N GLY A 869 -34.61 -42.04 -24.95
CA GLY A 869 -34.12 -43.41 -25.19
C GLY A 869 -33.33 -44.02 -24.02
N GLY A 870 -33.17 -43.31 -22.89
CA GLY A 870 -32.37 -43.68 -21.72
C GLY A 870 -31.25 -42.68 -21.42
N LEU A 871 -30.30 -43.02 -20.54
CA LEU A 871 -29.18 -42.14 -20.20
C LEU A 871 -28.08 -42.18 -21.27
N ARG A 872 -27.91 -41.09 -22.00
CA ARG A 872 -26.83 -40.95 -22.98
C ARG A 872 -25.47 -40.90 -22.31
N THR A 873 -24.52 -41.61 -22.92
CA THR A 873 -23.12 -41.62 -22.47
C THR A 873 -22.45 -40.27 -22.71
N ARG A 874 -21.31 -40.02 -22.04
CA ARG A 874 -20.52 -38.77 -22.14
C ARG A 874 -21.26 -37.48 -21.70
N MET A 875 -22.36 -37.62 -20.95
CA MET A 875 -23.12 -36.50 -20.39
C MET A 875 -23.10 -36.52 -18.86
N VAL A 876 -23.23 -35.34 -18.25
CA VAL A 876 -23.40 -35.15 -16.81
C VAL A 876 -24.89 -35.03 -16.51
N TRP A 877 -25.42 -36.01 -15.76
CA TRP A 877 -26.82 -36.07 -15.34
C TRP A 877 -26.94 -35.70 -13.87
N GLU A 878 -27.74 -34.69 -13.55
CA GLU A 878 -28.05 -34.29 -12.18
C GLU A 878 -29.42 -34.81 -11.76
N VAL A 879 -29.44 -35.55 -10.65
CA VAL A 879 -30.68 -36.02 -10.01
C VAL A 879 -30.77 -35.40 -8.62
N PHE A 880 -31.79 -34.57 -8.40
CA PHE A 880 -31.99 -33.85 -7.15
C PHE A 880 -33.44 -33.95 -6.66
N GLY A 881 -33.73 -33.46 -5.46
CA GLY A 881 -35.08 -33.46 -4.88
C GLY A 881 -35.16 -34.00 -3.46
N GLN A 882 -36.39 -34.17 -2.95
CA GLN A 882 -36.65 -34.40 -1.52
C GLN A 882 -36.03 -35.70 -0.99
N SER A 883 -35.72 -35.74 0.32
CA SER A 883 -35.28 -36.98 0.98
C SER A 883 -36.35 -38.08 0.85
N ALA A 884 -35.91 -39.33 0.74
CA ALA A 884 -36.77 -40.51 0.51
C ALA A 884 -37.65 -40.46 -0.77
N ALA A 885 -37.36 -39.56 -1.71
CA ALA A 885 -38.04 -39.54 -3.00
C ALA A 885 -37.58 -40.67 -3.95
N GLY A 886 -36.42 -41.33 -3.73
CA GLY A 886 -36.00 -42.47 -4.57
C GLY A 886 -34.79 -42.18 -5.47
N LYS A 887 -34.08 -41.06 -5.26
CA LYS A 887 -32.84 -40.71 -5.97
C LYS A 887 -31.76 -41.80 -5.87
N THR A 888 -31.43 -42.21 -4.64
CA THR A 888 -30.50 -43.33 -4.39
C THR A 888 -31.00 -44.61 -5.06
N GLN A 889 -32.32 -44.82 -5.14
CA GLN A 889 -32.87 -46.00 -5.79
C GLN A 889 -32.66 -46.01 -7.31
N MET A 890 -32.78 -44.84 -7.96
CA MET A 890 -32.40 -44.67 -9.37
C MET A 890 -30.92 -44.99 -9.59
N ALA A 891 -30.05 -44.45 -8.73
CA ALA A 891 -28.60 -44.66 -8.81
C ALA A 891 -28.21 -46.16 -8.66
N LEU A 892 -28.87 -46.89 -7.76
CA LEU A 892 -28.65 -48.33 -7.59
C LEU A 892 -29.13 -49.14 -8.80
N GLN A 893 -30.31 -48.81 -9.34
CA GLN A 893 -30.85 -49.43 -10.54
C GLN A 893 -29.92 -49.23 -11.74
N LEU A 894 -29.45 -48.00 -11.98
CA LEU A 894 -28.49 -47.69 -13.05
C LEU A 894 -27.15 -48.43 -12.89
N SER A 895 -26.70 -48.61 -11.65
CA SER A 895 -25.46 -49.35 -11.35
C SER A 895 -25.54 -50.83 -11.71
N LEU A 896 -26.75 -51.40 -11.83
CA LEU A 896 -26.99 -52.76 -12.32
C LEU A 896 -27.18 -52.78 -13.83
N PHE A 897 -27.98 -51.87 -14.38
CA PHE A 897 -28.30 -51.82 -15.81
C PHE A 897 -27.09 -51.50 -16.70
N VAL A 898 -26.12 -50.71 -16.23
CA VAL A 898 -24.88 -50.46 -16.98
C VAL A 898 -24.11 -51.75 -17.30
N GLN A 899 -24.31 -52.81 -16.49
CA GLN A 899 -23.59 -54.08 -16.62
C GLN A 899 -24.20 -55.05 -17.63
N VAL A 900 -25.46 -54.82 -18.00
CA VAL A 900 -26.23 -55.63 -18.93
C VAL A 900 -25.64 -55.49 -20.35
N PRO A 901 -25.73 -56.52 -21.21
CA PRO A 901 -25.27 -56.42 -22.60
C PRO A 901 -25.91 -55.28 -23.37
N VAL A 902 -25.16 -54.69 -24.31
CA VAL A 902 -25.64 -53.59 -25.19
C VAL A 902 -26.92 -53.95 -25.95
N SER A 903 -27.08 -55.21 -26.36
CA SER A 903 -28.29 -55.69 -27.05
C SER A 903 -29.57 -55.65 -26.20
N LEU A 904 -29.43 -55.51 -24.88
CA LEU A 904 -30.53 -55.46 -23.91
C LEU A 904 -30.59 -54.08 -23.21
N GLY A 905 -29.94 -53.06 -23.78
CA GLY A 905 -29.99 -51.67 -23.28
C GLY A 905 -28.96 -51.30 -22.22
N GLY A 906 -28.02 -52.18 -21.88
CA GLY A 906 -26.89 -51.84 -20.99
C GLY A 906 -25.62 -51.39 -21.74
N LEU A 907 -24.48 -51.32 -21.06
CA LEU A 907 -23.19 -50.91 -21.65
C LEU A 907 -22.08 -51.96 -21.49
N SER A 908 -22.43 -53.19 -21.07
CA SER A 908 -21.49 -54.27 -20.76
C SER A 908 -20.35 -53.84 -19.81
N GLY A 909 -20.60 -52.88 -18.93
CA GLY A 909 -19.58 -52.23 -18.08
C GLY A 909 -19.68 -52.56 -16.60
N SER A 910 -18.84 -51.90 -15.80
CA SER A 910 -18.97 -51.81 -14.34
C SER A 910 -19.36 -50.39 -13.92
N ALA A 911 -19.93 -50.25 -12.73
CA ALA A 911 -20.20 -48.96 -12.12
C ALA A 911 -19.10 -48.59 -11.10
N CYS A 912 -18.84 -47.30 -10.94
CA CYS A 912 -18.09 -46.75 -9.82
C CYS A 912 -19.00 -45.86 -8.98
N TYR A 913 -19.27 -46.25 -7.75
CA TYR A 913 -20.19 -45.60 -6.83
C TYR A 913 -19.39 -44.87 -5.74
N ILE A 914 -19.36 -43.54 -5.80
CA ILE A 914 -18.74 -42.68 -4.80
C ILE A 914 -19.82 -42.26 -3.80
N THR A 915 -19.64 -42.60 -2.52
CA THR A 915 -20.63 -42.31 -1.48
C THR A 915 -20.04 -41.43 -0.37
N ILE A 916 -20.85 -40.48 0.11
CA ILE A 916 -20.42 -39.45 1.07
C ILE A 916 -20.81 -39.80 2.51
N ALA A 917 -22.09 -40.06 2.80
CA ALA A 917 -22.53 -40.37 4.16
C ALA A 917 -22.88 -41.84 4.43
N SER A 918 -23.48 -42.55 3.48
CA SER A 918 -24.01 -43.91 3.71
C SER A 918 -23.21 -44.99 2.99
N SER A 919 -23.15 -46.21 3.54
CA SER A 919 -22.59 -47.35 2.80
C SER A 919 -23.54 -47.77 1.66
N LEU A 920 -22.98 -48.24 0.54
CA LEU A 920 -23.77 -48.78 -0.58
C LEU A 920 -24.77 -49.85 -0.07
N PRO A 921 -26.10 -49.70 -0.30
CA PRO A 921 -27.11 -50.64 0.18
C PRO A 921 -27.11 -51.97 -0.61
N THR A 922 -26.16 -52.86 -0.32
CA THR A 922 -25.95 -54.12 -1.05
C THR A 922 -27.18 -55.05 -1.03
N SER A 923 -27.91 -55.13 0.08
CA SER A 923 -29.15 -55.91 0.19
C SER A 923 -30.24 -55.41 -0.75
N ARG A 924 -30.27 -54.10 -1.01
CA ARG A 924 -31.24 -53.48 -1.92
C ARG A 924 -30.92 -53.78 -3.39
N LEU A 925 -29.63 -53.83 -3.75
CA LEU A 925 -29.20 -54.24 -5.09
C LEU A 925 -29.62 -55.69 -5.38
N LEU A 926 -29.46 -56.61 -4.43
CA LEU A 926 -29.89 -58.01 -4.58
C LEU A 926 -31.41 -58.11 -4.78
N GLN A 927 -32.20 -57.37 -3.99
CA GLN A 927 -33.66 -57.33 -4.17
C GLN A 927 -34.08 -56.85 -5.57
N ILE A 928 -33.39 -55.84 -6.13
CA ILE A 928 -33.67 -55.36 -7.48
C ILE A 928 -33.36 -56.45 -8.51
N VAL A 929 -32.23 -57.15 -8.37
CA VAL A 929 -31.84 -58.25 -9.28
C VAL A 929 -32.83 -59.41 -9.21
N GLU A 930 -33.31 -59.78 -8.02
CA GLU A 930 -34.27 -60.88 -7.85
C GLU A 930 -35.68 -60.54 -8.36
N ALA A 931 -36.08 -59.28 -8.29
CA ALA A 931 -37.45 -58.84 -8.62
C ALA A 931 -37.61 -58.28 -10.04
N HIS A 932 -36.54 -57.79 -10.69
CA HIS A 932 -36.62 -57.17 -12.01
C HIS A 932 -36.42 -58.20 -13.12
N SER A 933 -37.41 -58.39 -14.00
CA SER A 933 -37.44 -59.47 -15.01
C SER A 933 -36.29 -59.45 -16.03
N GLN A 934 -35.66 -58.30 -16.25
CA GLN A 934 -34.53 -58.13 -17.18
C GLN A 934 -33.14 -58.30 -16.53
N LEU A 935 -33.06 -58.38 -15.20
CA LEU A 935 -31.79 -58.56 -14.49
C LEU A 935 -31.63 -60.01 -14.05
N SER A 936 -30.43 -60.54 -14.19
CA SER A 936 -30.07 -61.88 -13.71
C SER A 936 -28.65 -61.88 -13.16
N SER A 937 -28.36 -62.81 -12.25
CA SER A 937 -27.02 -63.02 -11.70
C SER A 937 -25.97 -63.38 -12.75
N GLU A 938 -26.38 -63.80 -13.96
CA GLU A 938 -25.47 -64.06 -15.08
C GLU A 938 -25.07 -62.77 -15.83
N THR A 939 -25.93 -61.74 -15.78
CA THR A 939 -25.74 -60.48 -16.51
C THR A 939 -25.12 -59.37 -15.67
N CYS A 940 -25.42 -59.33 -14.37
CA CYS A 940 -24.91 -58.31 -13.45
C CYS A 940 -24.52 -58.93 -12.09
N GLY A 941 -23.50 -58.35 -11.46
CA GLY A 941 -22.94 -58.83 -10.20
C GLY A 941 -22.43 -57.67 -9.34
N LEU A 942 -22.41 -57.87 -8.01
CA LEU A 942 -22.00 -56.85 -7.06
C LEU A 942 -20.50 -56.55 -7.15
N GLU A 943 -19.70 -57.54 -7.57
CA GLU A 943 -18.26 -57.41 -7.83
C GLU A 943 -17.94 -56.41 -8.96
N ASN A 944 -18.94 -56.07 -9.79
CA ASN A 944 -18.85 -55.09 -10.86
C ASN A 944 -19.40 -53.70 -10.43
N ILE A 945 -19.59 -53.45 -9.14
CA ILE A 945 -19.91 -52.14 -8.57
C ILE A 945 -18.78 -51.73 -7.61
N ASN A 946 -17.85 -50.92 -8.12
CA ASN A 946 -16.70 -50.44 -7.36
C ASN A 946 -17.16 -49.31 -6.44
N THR A 947 -16.96 -49.42 -5.12
CA THR A 947 -17.41 -48.39 -4.17
C THR A 947 -16.22 -47.60 -3.61
N ILE A 948 -16.32 -46.27 -3.60
CA ILE A 948 -15.33 -45.37 -2.99
C ILE A 948 -16.03 -44.49 -1.96
N LYS A 949 -15.49 -44.42 -0.74
CA LYS A 949 -16.00 -43.52 0.30
C LYS A 949 -15.34 -42.16 0.21
N CYS A 950 -16.15 -41.11 0.29
CA CYS A 950 -15.71 -39.73 0.16
C CYS A 950 -16.26 -38.87 1.31
N PRO A 951 -15.60 -38.82 2.47
CA PRO A 951 -16.15 -38.17 3.67
C PRO A 951 -15.99 -36.64 3.67
N ASN A 952 -15.18 -36.05 2.78
CA ASN A 952 -14.95 -34.59 2.72
C ASN A 952 -14.51 -34.14 1.31
N ILE A 953 -14.54 -32.82 1.06
CA ILE A 953 -14.21 -32.22 -0.24
C ILE A 953 -12.75 -32.47 -0.68
N PRO A 954 -11.70 -32.38 0.18
CA PRO A 954 -10.33 -32.71 -0.23
C PRO A 954 -10.19 -34.15 -0.75
N ILE A 955 -10.86 -35.10 -0.09
CA ILE A 955 -10.87 -36.50 -0.53
C ILE A 955 -11.65 -36.64 -1.85
N LEU A 956 -12.74 -35.90 -2.07
CA LEU A 956 -13.43 -35.90 -3.37
C LEU A 956 -12.49 -35.49 -4.50
N ILE A 957 -11.75 -34.39 -4.32
CA ILE A 957 -10.80 -33.89 -5.33
C ILE A 957 -9.70 -34.92 -5.59
N HIS A 958 -9.19 -35.57 -4.54
CA HIS A 958 -8.18 -36.61 -4.69
C HIS A 958 -8.75 -37.86 -5.41
N ILE A 959 -10.00 -38.25 -5.11
CA ILE A 959 -10.68 -39.35 -5.79
C ILE A 959 -10.82 -39.03 -7.28
N LEU A 960 -11.35 -37.86 -7.62
CA LEU A 960 -11.62 -37.49 -9.01
C LEU A 960 -10.34 -37.25 -9.84
N SER A 961 -9.29 -36.69 -9.24
CA SER A 961 -8.04 -36.35 -9.95
C SER A 961 -7.01 -37.49 -10.02
N LYS A 962 -7.11 -38.50 -9.14
CA LYS A 962 -6.12 -39.59 -9.03
C LYS A 962 -6.77 -40.97 -8.99
N ILE A 963 -7.59 -41.26 -7.96
CA ILE A 963 -8.07 -42.63 -7.69
C ILE A 963 -9.00 -43.15 -8.80
N LEU A 964 -9.94 -42.33 -9.27
CA LEU A 964 -10.91 -42.71 -10.29
C LEU A 964 -10.25 -42.92 -11.67
N PRO A 965 -9.39 -42.01 -12.17
CA PRO A 965 -8.60 -42.27 -13.38
C PRO A 965 -7.79 -43.57 -13.30
N ASP A 966 -7.08 -43.81 -12.19
CA ASP A 966 -6.29 -45.02 -12.00
C ASP A 966 -7.17 -46.29 -11.99
N LEU A 967 -8.34 -46.23 -11.34
CA LEU A 967 -9.32 -47.32 -11.33
C LEU A 967 -9.87 -47.61 -12.73
N ILE A 968 -10.22 -46.58 -13.51
CA ILE A 968 -10.72 -46.72 -14.88
C ILE A 968 -9.66 -47.40 -15.75
N VAL A 969 -8.41 -46.95 -15.68
CA VAL A 969 -7.29 -47.53 -16.44
C VAL A 969 -7.01 -48.96 -16.00
N ALA A 970 -6.99 -49.23 -14.69
CA ALA A 970 -6.75 -50.57 -14.15
C ALA A 970 -7.83 -51.58 -14.58
N LYS A 971 -9.11 -51.18 -14.59
CA LYS A 971 -10.22 -52.03 -15.05
C LYS A 971 -10.25 -52.18 -16.57
N ALA A 972 -9.90 -51.14 -17.33
CA ALA A 972 -9.81 -51.23 -18.79
C ALA A 972 -8.67 -52.15 -19.26
N ASN A 973 -7.57 -52.21 -18.52
CA ASN A 973 -6.39 -53.03 -18.86
C ASN A 973 -6.44 -54.47 -18.33
N ASN A 974 -7.42 -54.81 -17.48
CA ASN A 974 -7.59 -56.16 -16.95
C ASN A 974 -8.63 -56.93 -17.79
N PRO A 975 -8.22 -57.91 -18.61
CA PRO A 975 -9.11 -58.64 -19.51
C PRO A 975 -10.20 -59.46 -18.79
N ASP A 976 -9.99 -59.79 -17.51
CA ASP A 976 -10.95 -60.54 -16.69
C ASP A 976 -11.94 -59.63 -15.93
N SER A 977 -11.94 -58.30 -16.18
CA SER A 977 -12.80 -57.34 -15.48
C SER A 977 -13.59 -56.43 -16.42
N LYS A 978 -14.83 -56.09 -16.06
CA LYS A 978 -15.64 -55.13 -16.84
C LYS A 978 -15.09 -53.69 -16.68
N PRO A 979 -14.91 -52.92 -17.76
CA PRO A 979 -14.45 -51.54 -17.68
C PRO A 979 -15.49 -50.64 -17.03
N VAL A 980 -15.06 -49.62 -16.29
CA VAL A 980 -15.99 -48.66 -15.65
C VAL A 980 -16.68 -47.83 -16.74
N ARG A 981 -18.02 -47.87 -16.79
CA ARG A 981 -18.85 -47.17 -17.80
C ARG A 981 -19.89 -46.21 -17.20
N LEU A 982 -20.12 -46.28 -15.88
CA LEU A 982 -20.98 -45.37 -15.14
C LEU A 982 -20.26 -44.93 -13.86
N VAL A 983 -20.24 -43.63 -13.58
CA VAL A 983 -19.78 -43.09 -12.31
C VAL A 983 -20.96 -42.42 -11.62
N VAL A 984 -21.25 -42.83 -10.40
CA VAL A 984 -22.30 -42.27 -9.55
C VAL A 984 -21.63 -41.56 -8.38
N ILE A 985 -22.03 -40.33 -8.10
CA ILE A 985 -21.66 -39.60 -6.89
C ILE A 985 -22.92 -39.39 -6.08
N ASP A 986 -23.16 -40.24 -5.09
CA ASP A 986 -24.37 -40.14 -4.25
C ASP A 986 -24.17 -39.17 -3.10
N ALA A 987 -25.20 -38.37 -2.83
CA ALA A 987 -25.25 -37.36 -1.79
C ALA A 987 -24.20 -36.23 -1.90
N LEU A 988 -23.81 -35.80 -3.11
CA LEU A 988 -22.83 -34.71 -3.34
C LEU A 988 -23.11 -33.45 -2.51
N ALA A 989 -24.38 -33.06 -2.39
CA ALA A 989 -24.80 -31.89 -1.61
C ALA A 989 -24.47 -31.98 -0.11
N GLU A 990 -24.30 -33.18 0.46
CA GLU A 990 -23.96 -33.34 1.89
C GLU A 990 -22.54 -32.88 2.22
N LEU A 991 -21.60 -32.91 1.26
CA LEU A 991 -20.26 -32.33 1.44
C LEU A 991 -20.29 -30.81 1.64
N PHE A 992 -21.41 -30.18 1.31
CA PHE A 992 -21.63 -28.73 1.37
C PHE A 992 -22.69 -28.33 2.40
N ARG A 993 -23.29 -29.29 3.13
CA ARG A 993 -24.23 -29.02 4.23
C ARG A 993 -23.47 -28.95 5.56
N SER A 994 -23.39 -27.75 6.16
CA SER A 994 -22.82 -27.57 7.49
C SER A 994 -23.89 -27.77 8.56
N ASP A 995 -23.98 -28.97 9.15
CA ASP A 995 -24.77 -29.16 10.38
C ASP A 995 -24.05 -28.61 11.63
N ASP A 996 -22.77 -28.25 11.52
CA ASP A 996 -22.03 -27.45 12.51
C ASP A 996 -21.87 -26.00 12.04
N LYS A 997 -22.60 -25.09 12.68
CA LYS A 997 -22.34 -23.65 12.60
C LYS A 997 -21.09 -23.32 13.43
N THR A 998 -19.91 -23.73 12.98
CA THR A 998 -18.59 -23.12 13.30
C THR A 998 -17.47 -23.89 12.59
N THR A 999 -16.55 -23.13 11.99
CA THR A 999 -15.18 -23.53 11.63
C THR A 999 -14.99 -24.72 10.68
N THR A 1000 -15.12 -24.48 9.36
CA THR A 1000 -14.27 -25.08 8.29
C THR A 1000 -14.57 -24.53 6.87
N SER A 1001 -15.02 -23.27 6.75
CA SER A 1001 -15.34 -22.67 5.44
C SER A 1001 -14.14 -22.05 4.68
N THR A 1002 -12.89 -22.28 5.11
CA THR A 1002 -11.71 -21.60 4.56
C THR A 1002 -10.89 -22.42 3.55
N THR A 1003 -11.41 -23.53 3.00
CA THR A 1003 -10.65 -24.30 1.99
C THR A 1003 -11.40 -24.56 0.68
N TYR A 1004 -12.72 -24.33 0.61
CA TYR A 1004 -13.47 -24.40 -0.64
C TYR A 1004 -14.43 -23.21 -0.72
N ASN A 1005 -14.01 -22.20 -1.48
CA ASN A 1005 -14.87 -21.09 -1.88
C ASN A 1005 -16.01 -21.62 -2.76
N LEU A 1006 -17.12 -22.06 -2.16
CA LEU A 1006 -18.38 -22.10 -2.88
C LEU A 1006 -18.95 -20.67 -2.86
N ALA A 1007 -18.62 -19.92 -3.91
CA ALA A 1007 -19.17 -18.60 -4.13
C ALA A 1007 -20.68 -18.68 -4.37
N ILE A 1008 -21.48 -18.47 -3.33
CA ILE A 1008 -22.83 -17.90 -3.50
C ILE A 1008 -22.60 -16.40 -3.68
N LEU A 1009 -22.30 -15.98 -4.91
CA LEU A 1009 -22.18 -14.56 -5.24
C LEU A 1009 -22.45 -14.29 -6.72
N VAL A 1010 -23.61 -14.70 -7.23
CA VAL A 1010 -24.27 -14.03 -8.38
C VAL A 1010 -25.78 -14.29 -8.30
N LEU A 1011 -26.54 -13.46 -7.59
CA LEU A 1011 -28.00 -13.39 -7.80
C LEU A 1011 -28.62 -11.99 -7.69
N ASN A 1012 -27.85 -10.92 -7.45
CA ASN A 1012 -28.39 -9.56 -7.48
C ASN A 1012 -28.02 -8.76 -8.75
N GLU A 1013 -27.04 -9.15 -9.56
CA GLU A 1013 -26.70 -8.47 -10.83
C GLU A 1013 -27.41 -9.05 -12.07
N VAL A 1014 -28.65 -9.51 -11.90
CA VAL A 1014 -29.57 -9.76 -13.03
C VAL A 1014 -30.75 -8.78 -13.00
N SER A 1015 -30.84 -7.92 -11.98
CA SER A 1015 -31.84 -6.84 -11.93
C SER A 1015 -31.54 -5.71 -12.93
N ASP A 1016 -30.26 -5.44 -13.25
CA ASP A 1016 -29.89 -4.25 -14.04
C ASP A 1016 -29.55 -4.51 -15.51
N VAL A 1017 -29.79 -5.73 -16.02
CA VAL A 1017 -29.86 -5.98 -17.47
C VAL A 1017 -31.31 -5.82 -18.00
N PHE A 1018 -32.23 -5.30 -17.18
CA PHE A 1018 -33.48 -4.72 -17.68
C PHE A 1018 -33.27 -3.32 -18.23
N GLY A 1019 -32.59 -3.27 -19.39
CA GLY A 1019 -32.44 -2.06 -20.19
C GLY A 1019 -32.13 -2.30 -21.67
N ARG A 1020 -32.13 -3.55 -22.15
CA ARG A 1020 -32.06 -3.84 -23.59
C ARG A 1020 -33.27 -4.68 -23.98
N GLY A 1021 -34.03 -4.14 -24.93
CA GLY A 1021 -35.33 -4.62 -25.36
C GLY A 1021 -35.32 -6.02 -25.94
N ASP A 1022 -36.54 -6.49 -26.19
CA ASP A 1022 -36.91 -7.82 -26.69
C ASP A 1022 -36.33 -8.15 -28.07
N GLU A 1023 -35.02 -8.41 -28.18
CA GLU A 1023 -34.41 -8.99 -29.38
C GLU A 1023 -33.93 -10.42 -29.10
N GLU A 1024 -34.52 -11.37 -29.84
CA GLU A 1024 -34.13 -12.78 -29.85
C GLU A 1024 -32.64 -12.96 -30.18
N LEU A 1025 -31.93 -13.76 -29.40
CA LEU A 1025 -30.56 -14.14 -29.70
C LEU A 1025 -30.53 -15.00 -30.98
N PRO A 1026 -29.69 -14.69 -31.98
CA PRO A 1026 -29.59 -15.48 -33.20
C PRO A 1026 -29.04 -16.87 -32.85
N GLY A 1027 -29.88 -17.90 -32.98
CA GLY A 1027 -29.51 -19.30 -32.71
C GLY A 1027 -30.52 -20.11 -31.88
N GLY A 1028 -31.61 -19.51 -31.39
CA GLY A 1028 -32.55 -20.23 -30.52
C GLY A 1028 -32.04 -20.45 -29.09
N ASP A 1029 -30.97 -19.75 -28.70
CA ASP A 1029 -30.42 -19.81 -27.35
C ASP A 1029 -31.31 -19.06 -26.36
N LEU A 1030 -31.79 -19.77 -25.33
CA LEU A 1030 -32.61 -19.23 -24.26
C LEU A 1030 -31.84 -18.18 -23.44
N SER A 1031 -32.43 -17.01 -23.24
CA SER A 1031 -31.84 -15.94 -22.40
C SER A 1031 -31.72 -16.37 -20.94
N TYR A 1032 -30.75 -15.80 -20.21
CA TYR A 1032 -30.59 -16.03 -18.77
C TYR A 1032 -31.88 -15.74 -17.98
N LYS A 1033 -32.68 -14.74 -18.39
CA LYS A 1033 -34.00 -14.44 -17.80
C LYS A 1033 -35.01 -15.58 -17.99
N GLN A 1034 -35.00 -16.25 -19.14
CA GLN A 1034 -35.83 -17.43 -19.40
C GLN A 1034 -35.34 -18.65 -18.61
N GLN A 1035 -34.03 -18.84 -18.52
CA GLN A 1035 -33.42 -19.90 -17.69
C GLN A 1035 -33.71 -19.69 -16.20
N SER A 1036 -33.57 -18.47 -15.68
CA SER A 1036 -33.87 -18.14 -14.28
C SER A 1036 -35.36 -18.29 -13.96
N ARG A 1037 -36.27 -17.98 -14.90
CA ARG A 1037 -37.72 -18.27 -14.75
C ARG A 1037 -38.00 -19.77 -14.66
N TRP A 1038 -37.29 -20.62 -15.39
CA TRP A 1038 -37.43 -22.07 -15.26
C TRP A 1038 -36.95 -22.61 -13.90
N PHE A 1039 -35.98 -21.95 -13.26
CA PHE A 1039 -35.44 -22.37 -11.97
C PHE A 1039 -36.09 -21.69 -10.75
N GLY A 1040 -36.64 -20.49 -10.90
CA GLY A 1040 -37.30 -19.72 -9.84
C GLY A 1040 -38.84 -19.72 -9.92
N GLY A 1041 -39.42 -20.14 -11.05
CA GLY A 1041 -40.84 -20.01 -11.32
C GLY A 1041 -41.38 -21.20 -12.09
N ALA A 1042 -41.43 -22.38 -11.47
CA ALA A 1042 -42.35 -23.41 -11.92
C ALA A 1042 -43.64 -23.30 -11.09
N ASP A 1043 -44.40 -22.24 -11.35
CA ASP A 1043 -45.79 -22.06 -10.88
C ASP A 1043 -46.79 -23.02 -11.57
N SER A 1044 -46.33 -24.06 -12.27
CA SER A 1044 -47.20 -24.88 -13.13
C SER A 1044 -47.64 -26.24 -12.57
N VAL A 1045 -47.34 -26.59 -11.31
CA VAL A 1045 -47.85 -27.84 -10.71
C VAL A 1045 -48.29 -27.64 -9.26
N PRO A 1046 -49.61 -27.70 -8.96
CA PRO A 1046 -50.13 -27.62 -7.59
C PRO A 1046 -49.53 -28.71 -6.69
N GLY A 1047 -48.96 -28.32 -5.54
CA GLY A 1047 -48.49 -29.25 -4.49
C GLY A 1047 -46.97 -29.46 -4.39
N GLU A 1048 -46.15 -28.80 -5.20
CA GLU A 1048 -44.69 -28.93 -5.18
C GLU A 1048 -43.98 -27.67 -4.66
N GLY A 1049 -43.94 -27.50 -3.34
CA GLY A 1049 -43.20 -26.41 -2.68
C GLY A 1049 -41.68 -26.66 -2.65
N ASN A 1050 -40.91 -25.63 -3.01
CA ASN A 1050 -39.44 -25.54 -3.09
C ASN A 1050 -38.79 -26.35 -4.22
N LYS A 1051 -38.43 -25.66 -5.31
CA LYS A 1051 -37.79 -26.19 -6.53
C LYS A 1051 -36.32 -25.75 -6.68
N GLU A 1052 -35.69 -25.33 -5.60
CA GLU A 1052 -34.27 -24.94 -5.63
C GLU A 1052 -33.35 -26.17 -5.62
N ALA A 1053 -32.43 -26.24 -6.57
CA ALA A 1053 -31.36 -27.23 -6.57
C ALA A 1053 -30.43 -26.98 -5.37
N SER A 1054 -30.12 -28.02 -4.60
CA SER A 1054 -29.31 -27.89 -3.38
C SER A 1054 -27.88 -27.37 -3.60
N LEU A 1055 -27.39 -27.38 -4.84
CA LEU A 1055 -26.07 -26.86 -5.24
C LEU A 1055 -26.14 -25.49 -5.96
N GLY A 1056 -27.32 -24.86 -5.98
CA GLY A 1056 -27.55 -23.52 -6.56
C GLY A 1056 -27.62 -23.47 -8.08
N LEU A 1057 -27.87 -22.27 -8.62
CA LEU A 1057 -28.02 -22.02 -10.06
C LEU A 1057 -26.70 -22.09 -10.84
N VAL A 1058 -25.57 -21.83 -10.20
CA VAL A 1058 -24.25 -21.86 -10.85
C VAL A 1058 -23.86 -23.28 -11.30
N TRP A 1059 -24.22 -24.31 -10.52
CA TRP A 1059 -24.08 -25.71 -10.90
C TRP A 1059 -24.95 -26.09 -12.11
N ALA A 1060 -26.04 -25.36 -12.36
CA ALA A 1060 -26.95 -25.63 -13.49
C ALA A 1060 -26.29 -25.45 -14.85
N ASN A 1061 -25.24 -24.63 -14.95
CA ASN A 1061 -24.54 -24.37 -16.21
C ASN A 1061 -23.51 -25.45 -16.57
N GLN A 1062 -23.32 -26.48 -15.71
CA GLN A 1062 -22.32 -27.54 -15.89
C GLN A 1062 -22.95 -28.94 -16.06
N VAL A 1063 -24.29 -29.03 -16.08
CA VAL A 1063 -25.04 -30.29 -16.20
C VAL A 1063 -25.76 -30.35 -17.55
N ASN A 1064 -25.74 -31.51 -18.22
CA ASN A 1064 -26.39 -31.68 -19.52
C ASN A 1064 -27.89 -31.96 -19.37
N VAL A 1065 -28.27 -32.69 -18.33
CA VAL A 1065 -29.67 -33.06 -18.04
C VAL A 1065 -29.92 -32.99 -16.53
N ARG A 1066 -31.06 -32.43 -16.13
CA ARG A 1066 -31.46 -32.25 -14.73
C ARG A 1066 -32.86 -32.82 -14.47
N ILE A 1067 -32.93 -33.73 -13.50
CA ILE A 1067 -34.14 -34.45 -13.09
C ILE A 1067 -34.44 -34.19 -11.62
N MET A 1068 -35.67 -33.77 -11.32
CA MET A 1068 -36.16 -33.53 -9.97
C MET A 1068 -37.07 -34.66 -9.51
N PHE A 1069 -36.82 -35.19 -8.30
CA PHE A 1069 -37.64 -36.20 -7.64
C PHE A 1069 -38.42 -35.57 -6.48
N SER A 1070 -39.74 -35.51 -6.58
CA SER A 1070 -40.66 -34.95 -5.58
C SER A 1070 -41.57 -36.03 -4.97
N ARG A 1071 -42.00 -35.82 -3.72
CA ARG A 1071 -43.04 -36.63 -3.09
C ARG A 1071 -44.37 -35.92 -3.31
N THR A 1072 -45.38 -36.64 -3.80
CA THR A 1072 -46.67 -36.00 -4.12
C THR A 1072 -47.67 -36.07 -2.97
N GLY A 1073 -47.37 -36.84 -1.92
CA GLY A 1073 -48.31 -37.14 -0.83
C GLY A 1073 -49.48 -38.05 -1.23
N ARG A 1074 -49.72 -38.23 -2.53
CA ARG A 1074 -50.77 -39.11 -3.07
C ARG A 1074 -50.42 -40.57 -2.79
N ARG A 1075 -51.42 -41.34 -2.36
CA ARG A 1075 -51.31 -42.78 -2.14
C ARG A 1075 -52.33 -43.48 -3.03
N ARG A 1076 -51.94 -44.56 -3.70
CA ARG A 1076 -52.84 -45.40 -4.50
C ARG A 1076 -52.66 -46.85 -4.03
N TYR A 1077 -53.77 -47.50 -3.75
CA TYR A 1077 -53.80 -48.95 -3.65
C TYR A 1077 -53.53 -49.49 -5.05
N LEU A 1078 -52.40 -50.16 -5.23
CA LEU A 1078 -52.12 -50.87 -6.47
C LEU A 1078 -53.02 -52.10 -6.46
N GLU A 1079 -53.84 -52.28 -7.50
CA GLU A 1079 -54.55 -53.54 -7.67
C GLU A 1079 -53.49 -54.63 -7.86
N ASP A 1080 -53.31 -55.44 -6.82
CA ASP A 1080 -52.45 -56.61 -6.87
C ASP A 1080 -52.84 -57.46 -8.08
N SER A 1081 -51.80 -57.84 -8.80
CA SER A 1081 -51.81 -58.76 -9.94
C SER A 1081 -52.99 -59.73 -9.94
N ILE A 1082 -53.67 -59.82 -11.09
CA ILE A 1082 -54.56 -60.93 -11.43
C ILE A 1082 -53.77 -62.25 -11.26
N ASP A 1083 -53.92 -62.90 -10.11
CA ASP A 1083 -54.43 -64.26 -9.92
C ASP A 1083 -54.38 -64.62 -8.40
N SER A 1084 -55.44 -65.06 -7.71
CA SER A 1084 -56.77 -65.50 -8.13
C SER A 1084 -57.72 -65.70 -6.91
N LYS A 1085 -59.02 -65.78 -7.23
CA LYS A 1085 -60.23 -65.66 -6.39
C LYS A 1085 -60.57 -66.81 -5.40
N ARG A 1086 -61.18 -66.37 -4.27
CA ARG A 1086 -62.42 -66.86 -3.55
C ARG A 1086 -62.37 -68.05 -2.55
N ARG A 1087 -63.05 -67.81 -1.39
CA ARG A 1087 -64.10 -68.58 -0.63
C ARG A 1087 -63.83 -68.54 0.90
N LYS A 1088 -64.76 -68.58 1.88
CA LYS A 1088 -66.24 -68.71 2.02
C LYS A 1088 -66.65 -68.54 3.52
N ALA A 1089 -67.94 -68.20 3.75
CA ALA A 1089 -68.92 -68.78 4.70
C ALA A 1089 -69.16 -68.24 6.16
N ASP A 1090 -70.45 -67.89 6.36
CA ASP A 1090 -71.41 -68.11 7.47
C ASP A 1090 -71.31 -67.37 8.84
N GLY A 1091 -72.48 -66.86 9.31
CA GLY A 1091 -72.69 -66.02 10.52
C GLY A 1091 -72.81 -66.77 11.87
N PRO A 1092 -73.57 -66.29 12.91
CA PRO A 1092 -74.40 -65.08 13.01
C PRO A 1092 -74.35 -64.24 14.34
N HIS A 1093 -74.99 -63.06 14.30
CA HIS A 1093 -75.67 -62.25 15.36
C HIS A 1093 -74.94 -61.45 16.49
N SER A 1094 -75.05 -60.11 16.34
CA SER A 1094 -75.70 -59.09 17.23
C SER A 1094 -74.88 -57.97 17.91
N ALA A 1095 -75.26 -56.72 17.56
CA ALA A 1095 -75.41 -55.48 18.34
C ALA A 1095 -74.24 -54.47 18.57
N ILE A 1096 -74.13 -53.49 17.64
CA ILE A 1096 -74.39 -52.00 17.74
C ILE A 1096 -73.50 -51.05 18.66
N PRO A 1097 -73.23 -49.76 18.26
CA PRO A 1097 -71.91 -49.04 18.23
C PRO A 1097 -71.91 -47.66 19.03
N PRO A 1098 -71.16 -46.53 18.73
CA PRO A 1098 -69.89 -46.18 18.00
C PRO A 1098 -68.92 -45.15 18.72
N ASN A 1099 -67.71 -44.83 18.19
CA ASN A 1099 -67.22 -43.45 17.82
C ASN A 1099 -65.76 -43.34 17.25
N LEU A 1100 -65.53 -42.30 16.43
CA LEU A 1100 -64.39 -41.99 15.52
C LEU A 1100 -63.13 -41.31 16.14
N ASN A 1101 -61.91 -41.71 15.72
CA ASN A 1101 -60.96 -40.93 14.87
C ASN A 1101 -59.48 -41.45 14.88
N ASN A 1102 -59.04 -41.87 13.69
CA ASN A 1102 -57.68 -41.90 13.08
C ASN A 1102 -56.54 -42.77 13.65
N GLU A 1103 -56.50 -44.02 13.17
CA GLU A 1103 -55.29 -44.86 13.00
C GLU A 1103 -54.67 -44.71 11.59
N PRO A 1104 -53.38 -45.07 11.37
CA PRO A 1104 -52.67 -44.88 10.10
C PRO A 1104 -52.92 -46.02 9.09
N ASP A 1105 -53.19 -45.62 7.85
CA ASP A 1105 -53.54 -46.45 6.67
C ASP A 1105 -52.28 -47.19 6.09
N ASP A 1106 -52.18 -48.52 6.21
CA ASP A 1106 -50.95 -49.33 5.99
C ASP A 1106 -50.96 -50.23 4.71
N GLY A 1107 -51.72 -49.88 3.66
CA GLY A 1107 -51.78 -50.69 2.42
C GLY A 1107 -51.64 -49.93 1.09
N ALA A 1108 -51.49 -48.60 1.12
CA ALA A 1108 -51.46 -47.78 -0.10
C ALA A 1108 -50.02 -47.34 -0.48
N THR A 1109 -49.60 -47.62 -1.72
CA THR A 1109 -48.26 -47.25 -2.23
C THR A 1109 -48.19 -45.74 -2.49
N LEU A 1110 -47.12 -45.11 -1.99
CA LEU A 1110 -46.84 -43.69 -2.21
C LEU A 1110 -46.49 -43.40 -3.66
N ILE A 1111 -47.33 -42.58 -4.32
CA ILE A 1111 -47.05 -42.01 -5.63
C ILE A 1111 -46.07 -40.86 -5.46
N ARG A 1112 -45.00 -40.89 -6.24
CA ARG A 1112 -43.98 -39.85 -6.32
C ARG A 1112 -43.99 -39.25 -7.73
N ARG A 1113 -43.35 -38.11 -7.92
CA ARG A 1113 -43.30 -37.44 -9.22
C ARG A 1113 -41.86 -37.12 -9.58
N MET A 1114 -41.53 -37.35 -10.84
CA MET A 1114 -40.24 -37.06 -11.42
C MET A 1114 -40.43 -36.04 -12.53
N SER A 1115 -39.72 -34.92 -12.46
CA SER A 1115 -39.81 -33.84 -13.44
C SER A 1115 -38.48 -33.63 -14.13
N ILE A 1116 -38.47 -33.70 -15.46
CA ILE A 1116 -37.32 -33.31 -16.27
C ILE A 1116 -37.38 -31.80 -16.43
N ILE A 1117 -36.52 -31.10 -15.70
CA ILE A 1117 -36.51 -29.63 -15.66
C ILE A 1117 -35.80 -29.07 -16.87
N PHE A 1118 -34.67 -29.68 -17.22
CA PHE A 1118 -33.81 -29.29 -18.32
C PHE A 1118 -33.17 -30.53 -18.93
N SER A 1119 -33.24 -30.68 -20.25
CA SER A 1119 -32.63 -31.79 -20.96
C SER A 1119 -32.29 -31.36 -22.39
N SER A 1120 -31.08 -31.66 -22.84
CA SER A 1120 -30.67 -31.47 -24.24
C SER A 1120 -31.04 -32.64 -25.15
N VAL A 1121 -31.68 -33.68 -24.62
CA VAL A 1121 -31.87 -34.97 -25.32
C VAL A 1121 -33.31 -35.50 -25.31
N GLY A 1122 -34.19 -34.94 -24.49
CA GLY A 1122 -35.59 -35.34 -24.38
C GLY A 1122 -36.46 -34.16 -23.93
N PRO A 1123 -37.78 -34.18 -24.23
CA PRO A 1123 -38.67 -33.07 -23.91
C PRO A 1123 -38.86 -32.90 -22.40
N SER A 1124 -39.03 -31.66 -21.93
CA SER A 1124 -39.44 -31.40 -20.55
C SER A 1124 -40.79 -32.04 -20.27
N CYS A 1125 -40.85 -32.88 -19.24
CA CYS A 1125 -42.08 -33.57 -18.84
C CYS A 1125 -42.07 -33.90 -17.33
N SER A 1126 -43.24 -34.27 -16.80
CA SER A 1126 -43.38 -34.78 -15.44
C SER A 1126 -44.11 -36.12 -15.46
N LEU A 1127 -43.57 -37.10 -14.75
CA LEU A 1127 -44.05 -38.48 -14.70
C LEU A 1127 -44.35 -38.87 -13.25
N ASP A 1128 -45.49 -39.51 -13.03
CA ASP A 1128 -45.79 -40.14 -11.74
C ASP A 1128 -45.16 -41.55 -11.70
N TYR A 1129 -44.47 -41.89 -10.61
CA TYR A 1129 -43.82 -43.19 -10.42
C TYR A 1129 -44.00 -43.72 -9.01
N ILE A 1130 -43.76 -45.01 -8.86
CA ILE A 1130 -43.69 -45.73 -7.59
C ILE A 1130 -42.32 -46.40 -7.45
N VAL A 1131 -41.93 -46.68 -6.22
CA VAL A 1131 -40.71 -47.45 -5.93
C VAL A 1131 -41.16 -48.84 -5.47
N THR A 1132 -40.86 -49.86 -6.26
CA THR A 1132 -41.24 -51.27 -6.03
C THR A 1132 -40.01 -52.10 -5.65
N ALA A 1133 -40.19 -53.41 -5.37
CA ALA A 1133 -39.06 -54.31 -5.14
C ALA A 1133 -38.07 -54.34 -6.34
N ALA A 1134 -38.59 -54.22 -7.57
CA ALA A 1134 -37.82 -54.21 -8.82
C ALA A 1134 -37.13 -52.87 -9.13
N GLY A 1135 -37.46 -51.76 -8.44
CA GLY A 1135 -36.85 -50.45 -8.71
C GLY A 1135 -37.88 -49.33 -8.86
N ILE A 1136 -37.54 -48.31 -9.64
CA ILE A 1136 -38.46 -47.25 -10.06
C ILE A 1136 -39.34 -47.78 -11.19
N CYS A 1137 -40.65 -47.62 -11.05
CA CYS A 1137 -41.65 -47.98 -12.07
C CYS A 1137 -42.57 -46.79 -12.33
N VAL A 1138 -42.64 -46.33 -13.57
CA VAL A 1138 -43.51 -45.22 -14.00
C VAL A 1138 -44.95 -45.70 -14.14
N LEU A 1139 -45.92 -44.90 -13.69
CA LEU A 1139 -47.35 -45.20 -13.79
C LEU A 1139 -47.92 -44.69 -15.12
N PRO A 1140 -48.52 -45.54 -15.96
CA PRO A 1140 -49.04 -45.14 -17.28
C PRO A 1140 -50.22 -44.15 -17.24
N ASP A 1141 -50.99 -44.13 -16.15
CA ASP A 1141 -52.24 -43.35 -16.02
C ASP A 1141 -52.07 -41.94 -15.42
N GLY A 1142 -50.83 -41.49 -15.14
CA GLY A 1142 -50.59 -40.16 -14.59
C GLY A 1142 -50.67 -39.09 -15.69
N ASP A 1143 -51.52 -38.07 -15.54
CA ASP A 1143 -51.65 -36.94 -16.47
C ASP A 1143 -50.28 -36.45 -16.95
N VAL A 1144 -49.93 -36.76 -18.21
CA VAL A 1144 -48.86 -36.08 -18.93
C VAL A 1144 -49.38 -34.67 -19.14
N LEU A 1145 -49.04 -33.75 -18.23
CA LEU A 1145 -49.41 -32.35 -18.38
C LEU A 1145 -48.70 -31.80 -19.63
N SER A 1146 -49.46 -31.64 -20.71
CA SER A 1146 -49.05 -30.91 -21.90
C SER A 1146 -48.67 -29.47 -21.52
N PRO A 1147 -47.70 -28.84 -22.21
CA PRO A 1147 -47.39 -27.44 -21.99
C PRO A 1147 -48.63 -26.55 -22.25
N PRO A 1148 -48.72 -25.34 -21.67
CA PRO A 1148 -49.80 -24.40 -21.99
C PRO A 1148 -49.86 -24.15 -23.50
N GLU A 1149 -51.06 -24.11 -24.07
CA GLU A 1149 -51.28 -23.81 -25.49
C GLU A 1149 -50.65 -22.45 -25.85
N GLY A 1150 -49.59 -22.55 -26.66
CA GLY A 1150 -48.65 -21.49 -27.01
C GLY A 1150 -47.38 -22.15 -27.53
N GLY A 1151 -47.53 -22.94 -28.59
CA GLY A 1151 -46.53 -23.90 -29.05
C GLY A 1151 -45.18 -23.26 -29.39
N PHE A 1152 -44.12 -23.87 -28.88
CA PHE A 1152 -42.76 -23.77 -29.40
C PHE A 1152 -42.70 -24.46 -30.77
N LEU A 1153 -42.87 -23.67 -31.84
CA LEU A 1153 -42.51 -24.07 -33.20
C LEU A 1153 -41.21 -23.35 -33.59
N LEU A 1154 -40.17 -24.13 -33.87
CA LEU A 1154 -38.99 -23.67 -34.61
C LEU A 1154 -39.42 -23.35 -36.05
N PRO A 1155 -39.08 -22.18 -36.64
CA PRO A 1155 -39.26 -21.98 -38.07
C PRO A 1155 -38.12 -22.65 -38.83
N THR A 1156 -38.49 -23.54 -39.74
CA THR A 1156 -37.68 -24.14 -40.80
C THR A 1156 -37.22 -23.11 -41.84
N GLN A 1157 -36.02 -23.29 -42.39
CA GLN A 1157 -35.55 -22.62 -43.61
C GLN A 1157 -36.42 -23.03 -44.82
N GLU A 1158 -36.90 -22.07 -45.62
CA GLU A 1158 -36.93 -22.14 -47.10
C GLU A 1158 -37.44 -20.85 -47.79
N GLU A 1159 -36.80 -20.55 -48.92
CA GLU A 1159 -37.21 -19.78 -50.13
C GLU A 1159 -37.38 -18.24 -50.13
N ALA A 1160 -36.56 -17.58 -50.99
CA ALA A 1160 -36.84 -16.31 -51.68
C ALA A 1160 -37.72 -16.59 -52.93
N PRO A 1161 -38.51 -15.66 -53.54
CA PRO A 1161 -38.00 -14.37 -54.06
C PRO A 1161 -39.03 -13.21 -54.28
N GLN A 1162 -38.53 -12.11 -54.88
CA GLN A 1162 -39.18 -11.11 -55.77
C GLN A 1162 -39.74 -9.77 -55.24
N ASP A 1163 -39.09 -8.71 -55.75
CA ASP A 1163 -39.59 -7.43 -56.29
C ASP A 1163 -40.43 -6.44 -55.44
N ALA A 1164 -39.87 -5.23 -55.23
CA ALA A 1164 -40.23 -4.02 -55.99
C ALA A 1164 -40.08 -2.71 -55.17
N ASN A 1165 -39.16 -1.86 -55.65
CA ASN A 1165 -39.34 -0.42 -55.91
C ASN A 1165 -39.44 0.66 -54.81
N HIS A 1166 -38.67 1.71 -55.12
CA HIS A 1166 -38.87 3.14 -54.90
C HIS A 1166 -38.28 3.86 -53.66
N ALA A 1167 -37.00 4.25 -53.82
CA ALA A 1167 -36.54 5.60 -54.19
C ALA A 1167 -36.73 6.84 -53.27
N LEU A 1168 -35.60 7.58 -53.20
CA LEU A 1168 -35.40 9.03 -52.96
C LEU A 1168 -35.47 9.50 -51.49
N GLY A 1169 -34.53 10.27 -50.94
CA GLY A 1169 -33.35 10.92 -51.51
C GLY A 1169 -33.02 12.22 -50.73
N MET A 1170 -31.74 12.36 -50.34
CA MET A 1170 -30.94 13.60 -50.17
C MET A 1170 -31.31 14.64 -49.09
N MET A 1171 -30.38 14.89 -48.13
CA MET A 1171 -29.45 16.05 -48.00
C MET A 1171 -30.10 17.35 -47.50
N ALA A 1172 -29.48 18.28 -46.77
CA ALA A 1172 -28.27 18.41 -45.96
C ALA A 1172 -28.35 19.79 -45.25
N SER A 1173 -27.54 19.96 -44.20
CA SER A 1173 -26.90 21.20 -43.71
C SER A 1173 -27.65 22.33 -42.97
N GLN A 1174 -27.19 22.53 -41.72
CA GLN A 1174 -26.57 23.75 -41.13
C GLN A 1174 -27.39 24.94 -40.55
N VAL A 1175 -27.18 25.11 -39.22
CA VAL A 1175 -26.85 26.32 -38.42
C VAL A 1175 -27.99 27.30 -37.99
N ALA A 1176 -27.91 27.61 -36.69
CA ALA A 1176 -28.74 28.40 -35.75
C ALA A 1176 -28.70 29.95 -36.01
N PRO A 1177 -29.15 30.89 -35.12
CA PRO A 1177 -29.70 30.80 -33.74
C PRO A 1177 -30.83 31.82 -33.39
N LEU A 1178 -31.17 31.91 -32.09
CA LEU A 1178 -31.72 33.06 -31.31
C LEU A 1178 -33.18 32.98 -30.76
N ASP A 1179 -33.28 32.76 -29.43
CA ASP A 1179 -33.50 33.78 -28.38
C ASP A 1179 -34.92 34.31 -27.98
N VAL A 1180 -35.01 34.53 -26.66
CA VAL A 1180 -35.84 35.45 -25.83
C VAL A 1180 -37.34 35.21 -25.54
N GLY A 1181 -37.67 35.27 -24.24
CA GLY A 1181 -39.01 35.47 -23.67
C GLY A 1181 -39.03 36.20 -22.31
N LEU A 1182 -38.53 37.45 -22.29
CA LEU A 1182 -39.11 38.72 -21.79
C LEU A 1182 -40.14 38.85 -20.61
N LEU A 1183 -39.98 40.00 -19.91
CA LEU A 1183 -40.89 40.86 -19.08
C LEU A 1183 -40.86 40.69 -17.54
N GLU A 1184 -40.85 41.72 -16.66
CA GLU A 1184 -40.82 43.20 -16.75
C GLU A 1184 -40.62 43.83 -15.33
N HIS A 1185 -39.97 45.02 -15.29
CA HIS A 1185 -40.21 46.27 -14.48
C HIS A 1185 -40.63 46.21 -12.98
N ASP A 1186 -40.24 47.09 -12.03
CA ASP A 1186 -39.80 48.50 -12.12
C ASP A 1186 -39.29 49.10 -10.78
N ALA A 1187 -38.65 50.28 -10.92
CA ALA A 1187 -38.66 51.48 -10.03
C ALA A 1187 -37.72 51.66 -8.80
N GLN A 1188 -36.63 52.39 -9.09
CA GLN A 1188 -36.31 53.77 -8.65
C GLN A 1188 -35.84 54.13 -7.21
N SER A 1189 -34.53 54.49 -7.15
CA SER A 1189 -33.91 55.79 -6.75
C SER A 1189 -34.22 56.46 -5.40
N GLU A 1190 -33.18 56.83 -4.62
CA GLU A 1190 -32.42 58.09 -4.70
C GLU A 1190 -31.31 58.17 -3.63
N ALA A 1191 -30.31 59.02 -3.91
CA ALA A 1191 -29.05 59.20 -3.19
C ALA A 1191 -29.08 60.38 -2.21
N LEU A 1192 -28.17 60.39 -1.21
CA LEU A 1192 -27.31 61.56 -0.89
C LEU A 1192 -26.25 61.26 0.19
N ASN A 1193 -25.06 61.82 -0.07
CA ASN A 1193 -23.78 61.78 0.65
C ASN A 1193 -23.82 62.26 2.12
N THR A 1194 -22.87 61.81 2.95
CA THR A 1194 -21.71 62.62 3.44
C THR A 1194 -20.80 61.87 4.44
N THR A 1195 -19.48 61.89 4.15
CA THR A 1195 -18.29 62.07 5.02
C THR A 1195 -18.08 61.28 6.33
N GLY A 1196 -16.87 60.72 6.48
CA GLY A 1196 -16.05 60.88 7.72
C GLY A 1196 -15.56 59.60 8.39
N GLU A 1197 -14.24 59.40 8.31
CA GLU A 1197 -13.23 58.63 9.07
C GLU A 1197 -13.58 57.95 10.43
N ASP A 1198 -12.88 56.81 10.60
CA ASP A 1198 -12.37 56.11 11.81
C ASP A 1198 -13.31 55.75 12.98
N GLU A 1199 -13.44 54.45 13.27
CA GLU A 1199 -12.80 53.78 14.43
C GLU A 1199 -13.26 52.31 14.58
N ASP A 1200 -12.31 51.51 15.06
CA ASP A 1200 -12.42 50.12 15.50
C ASP A 1200 -13.51 49.88 16.57
N LEU A 1201 -13.82 48.58 16.74
CA LEU A 1201 -14.58 47.94 17.84
C LEU A 1201 -16.08 47.70 17.58
N GLU A 1202 -16.41 46.52 17.03
CA GLU A 1202 -17.51 45.66 17.51
C GLU A 1202 -17.55 44.32 16.72
N TRP A 1203 -16.69 43.36 17.08
CA TRP A 1203 -16.75 41.97 16.58
C TRP A 1203 -16.82 40.92 17.71
N GLU A 1204 -17.14 41.33 18.94
CA GLU A 1204 -17.23 40.45 20.13
C GLU A 1204 -18.66 40.09 20.59
N LYS A 1205 -19.69 40.29 19.75
CA LYS A 1205 -21.09 40.07 20.18
C LYS A 1205 -21.92 39.09 19.34
N TYR A 1206 -21.27 38.14 18.66
CA TYR A 1206 -21.99 37.11 17.91
C TYR A 1206 -21.83 35.67 18.43
N TRP A 1207 -20.98 35.42 19.45
CA TRP A 1207 -20.68 34.05 19.93
C TRP A 1207 -21.16 33.71 21.34
N ASN A 1208 -22.08 34.48 21.93
CA ASN A 1208 -22.69 34.12 23.20
C ASN A 1208 -24.21 34.03 23.07
N THR A 1209 -24.70 32.86 22.63
CA THR A 1209 -25.95 32.30 23.15
C THR A 1209 -25.94 30.77 22.96
N ASP A 1210 -25.52 30.07 24.02
CA ASP A 1210 -25.86 28.68 24.27
C ASP A 1210 -27.38 28.57 24.44
N THR A 1211 -28.05 27.82 23.57
CA THR A 1211 -29.22 26.96 23.86
C THR A 1211 -29.80 26.44 22.55
N ILE A 1212 -29.38 25.24 22.13
CA ILE A 1212 -30.15 24.44 21.17
C ILE A 1212 -30.90 23.39 22.00
N SER A 1213 -32.23 23.45 21.95
CA SER A 1213 -33.13 22.57 22.71
C SER A 1213 -33.17 21.15 22.16
N GLU A 1214 -33.36 20.18 23.06
CA GLU A 1214 -33.50 18.73 22.82
C GLU A 1214 -34.61 18.32 21.82
N ASP A 1215 -35.47 19.24 21.39
CA ASP A 1215 -36.58 18.93 20.47
C ASP A 1215 -36.19 18.85 18.99
N MET A 1216 -34.93 19.11 18.64
CA MET A 1216 -34.44 18.99 17.25
C MET A 1216 -33.85 17.62 16.90
N TYR A 1217 -33.86 16.66 17.84
CA TYR A 1217 -33.27 15.33 17.65
C TYR A 1217 -34.25 14.24 17.20
N ASN A 1218 -35.57 14.50 17.12
CA ASN A 1218 -36.58 13.47 16.86
C ASN A 1218 -37.34 13.60 15.52
N SER A 1219 -36.76 14.22 14.49
CA SER A 1219 -37.43 14.29 13.16
C SER A 1219 -36.60 13.82 11.98
N LEU A 1220 -35.58 12.99 12.20
CA LEU A 1220 -34.88 12.23 11.17
C LEU A 1220 -34.56 10.83 11.72
N GLU A 1221 -35.59 9.98 11.79
CA GLU A 1221 -35.49 8.51 11.76
C GLU A 1221 -36.24 7.98 10.53
#